data_AF-A0AA49GQF0-F1
#
_entry.id   AF-A0AA49GQF0-F1
#
_cell.length_a   1.000
_cell.length_b   1.000
_cell.length_c   1.000
_cell.angle_alpha   90.00
_cell.angle_beta   90.00
_cell.angle_gamma   90.00
#
_symmetry.space_group_name_H-M   'P 1'
#
loop_
_entity.id
_entity.type
_entity.pdbx_description
1 polymer ?
#
loop_
_entity_poly.entity_id
_entity_poly.type
_entity_poly.pdbx_seq_one_letter_code
_entity_poly.pdbx_strand_id
1 'polypeptide(L)'
;MKPALKLLLAHIIGTTLIALVFIIQIVPSFSDSARPFSYGLAIMVALAVIYWFVNRYLITTSGKTTSRNPYHHFFFSGTGVLTTILTIVGLLGALFVYFEHSNLFQALGLVVSIIWVVVFLRYFMWSVYHYNINYGLTDQDWEKIFEARKRLKQGLPVNKEDLEAPDKNPYRSQTFGLPPGTVRGMIAFTLLLGGLSLLIVSFGNEYYTGDQLALIRQQFEFFETAFLMMIAFYFGDKSLKYLQRRWTTTQGPEVEDESTPSTKEKPLSTLEMDDLVLQHEDWELEQMEDSRTPPLTQSRHLLSQSVEIEATNTMLGGFVQVRDNIFSKVLSDEEIQQGIEQLRKEEGIELSMPVLKAVVEVESSGKGHLAEGKPKILFEGHKFWYWLKQSGKTEDELKELQSRHPTILYPRWTTEYYQGGLEEHKRLKLAKSIDKKAAVYSASWGLFQMLGENLEHNLKNRLRPDATDDDHFYRDYEDFERKQSVSEYYHFLDFLEFIKTKRVKGTRLIDFISEKNKGKYDWESFAYGYNGRGYKKNQYDIKLQAAYRKYQSTYTAPEKDRSGFIPIIDAGHGGIIDGKYTTKGKQYRYDDGLEIFEGVINRKIGKYLIELLEEASIPYHNLTVDHEEDISLTDRVREANALYDTNSNYYFMSIHSNAASTGTSGNGSNAAGFEVWTSVGQTKSDELATVAAKWYKQEFPDFRFRQDMKDGDADKEHEKESESFFVLRKTKGPAFLVENLFYDNRTEAQFLLSEHGQRRIARCLFKIVQEIHQTYRA
;
A
#
# COMPACT_ATOMS: atom_id res chain seq x y z
N MET A 1 26.99 63.57 -21.22
CA MET A 1 26.51 62.18 -20.98
C MET A 1 27.37 61.55 -19.89
N LYS A 2 26.78 61.16 -18.74
CA LYS A 2 27.51 60.49 -17.64
C LYS A 2 28.29 59.26 -18.19
N PRO A 3 29.48 58.91 -17.69
CA PRO A 3 30.27 57.78 -18.20
C PRO A 3 29.48 56.46 -18.23
N ALA A 4 28.60 56.24 -17.24
CA ALA A 4 27.68 55.09 -17.21
C ALA A 4 26.67 55.09 -18.38
N LEU A 5 26.21 56.25 -18.83
CA LEU A 5 25.26 56.38 -19.94
C LEU A 5 25.95 56.12 -21.30
N LYS A 6 27.24 56.48 -21.43
CA LYS A 6 28.05 56.11 -22.61
C LYS A 6 28.29 54.60 -22.68
N LEU A 7 28.57 53.98 -21.53
CA LEU A 7 28.76 52.53 -21.45
C LEU A 7 27.45 51.77 -21.75
N LEU A 8 26.32 52.22 -21.21
CA LEU A 8 25.01 51.65 -21.51
C LEU A 8 24.72 51.70 -23.02
N LEU A 9 24.93 52.87 -23.64
CA LEU A 9 24.70 53.03 -25.07
C LEU A 9 25.58 52.09 -25.90
N ALA A 10 26.85 51.91 -25.52
CA ALA A 10 27.75 50.97 -26.19
C ALA A 10 27.28 49.51 -26.08
N HIS A 11 26.80 49.08 -24.90
CA HIS A 11 26.27 47.72 -24.71
C HIS A 11 24.96 47.49 -25.47
N ILE A 12 24.07 48.49 -25.52
CA ILE A 12 22.83 48.40 -26.32
C ILE A 12 23.18 48.28 -27.81
N ILE A 13 24.02 49.18 -28.34
CA ILE A 13 24.43 49.16 -29.74
C ILE A 13 25.11 47.83 -30.09
N GLY A 14 26.03 47.35 -29.26
CA GLY A 14 26.71 46.07 -29.49
C GLY A 14 25.75 44.88 -29.50
N THR A 15 24.79 44.84 -28.57
CA THR A 15 23.78 43.78 -28.50
C THR A 15 22.87 43.80 -29.73
N THR A 16 22.42 44.98 -30.17
CA THR A 16 21.61 45.13 -31.38
C THR A 16 22.37 44.70 -32.62
N LEU A 17 23.67 45.00 -32.72
CA LEU A 17 24.50 44.63 -33.87
C LEU A 17 24.71 43.11 -33.95
N ILE A 18 24.95 42.45 -32.81
CA ILE A 18 25.06 40.99 -32.72
C ILE A 18 23.74 40.32 -33.13
N ALA A 19 22.61 40.84 -32.64
CA ALA A 19 21.30 40.33 -33.00
C ALA A 19 21.01 40.50 -34.51
N LEU A 20 21.38 41.64 -35.09
CA LEU A 20 21.23 41.91 -36.52
C LEU A 20 22.07 40.95 -37.38
N VAL A 21 23.32 40.69 -36.98
CA VAL A 21 24.19 39.71 -37.66
C VAL A 21 23.58 38.32 -37.60
N PHE A 22 23.07 37.91 -36.45
CA PHE A 22 22.38 36.61 -36.30
C PHE A 22 21.14 36.52 -37.20
N ILE A 23 20.31 37.57 -37.22
CA ILE A 23 19.11 37.69 -38.05
C ILE A 23 19.43 37.63 -39.55
N ILE A 24 20.49 38.28 -40.00
CA ILE A 24 20.80 38.37 -41.44
C ILE A 24 21.60 37.15 -41.92
N GLN A 25 22.52 36.63 -41.12
CA GLN A 25 23.46 35.59 -41.58
C GLN A 25 23.03 34.18 -41.20
N ILE A 26 22.37 34.01 -40.04
CA ILE A 26 22.08 32.69 -39.48
C ILE A 26 20.61 32.33 -39.72
N VAL A 27 19.67 33.27 -39.52
CA VAL A 27 18.24 32.94 -39.66
C VAL A 27 17.84 32.43 -41.06
N PRO A 28 18.38 32.96 -42.18
CA PRO A 28 18.06 32.44 -43.51
C PRO A 28 18.52 31.00 -43.75
N SER A 29 19.45 30.48 -42.93
CA SER A 29 19.90 29.08 -43.04
C SER A 29 18.91 28.07 -42.47
N PHE A 30 17.91 28.52 -41.70
CA PHE A 30 16.83 27.66 -41.20
C PHE A 30 15.73 27.47 -42.25
N SER A 31 14.95 26.39 -42.09
CA SER A 31 13.81 26.05 -42.95
C SER A 31 12.77 27.18 -42.97
N ASP A 32 12.00 27.29 -44.06
CA ASP A 32 11.00 28.34 -44.23
C ASP A 32 9.97 28.39 -43.09
N SER A 33 9.61 27.24 -42.53
CA SER A 33 8.76 27.14 -41.35
C SER A 33 9.42 27.69 -40.07
N ALA A 34 10.73 27.47 -39.88
CA ALA A 34 11.45 27.87 -38.67
C ALA A 34 11.94 29.33 -38.67
N ARG A 35 11.99 29.98 -39.84
CA ARG A 35 12.44 31.39 -40.00
C ARG A 35 11.66 32.39 -39.14
N PRO A 36 10.30 32.46 -39.16
CA PRO A 36 9.56 33.42 -38.34
C PRO A 36 9.82 33.26 -36.84
N PHE A 37 9.94 32.02 -36.35
CA PHE A 37 10.29 31.74 -34.96
C PHE A 37 11.72 32.20 -34.63
N SER A 38 12.68 31.92 -35.51
CA SER A 38 14.08 32.27 -35.32
C SER A 38 14.31 33.79 -35.32
N TYR A 39 13.57 34.54 -36.14
CA TYR A 39 13.54 36.01 -36.07
C TYR A 39 12.99 36.50 -34.74
N GLY A 40 11.86 35.95 -34.29
CA GLY A 40 11.26 36.30 -32.99
C GLY A 40 12.18 36.03 -31.81
N LEU A 41 12.83 34.85 -31.78
CA LEU A 41 13.75 34.45 -30.72
C LEU A 41 14.97 35.37 -30.64
N ALA A 42 15.59 35.70 -31.78
CA ALA A 42 16.75 36.58 -31.82
C ALA A 42 16.42 38.00 -31.30
N ILE A 43 15.26 38.54 -31.70
CA ILE A 43 14.79 39.85 -31.23
C ILE A 43 14.50 39.81 -29.72
N MET A 44 13.84 38.76 -29.24
CA MET A 44 13.50 38.59 -27.83
C MET A 44 14.73 38.51 -26.92
N VAL A 45 15.74 37.72 -27.30
CA VAL A 45 17.00 37.62 -26.56
C VAL A 45 17.72 38.97 -26.52
N ALA A 46 17.75 39.69 -27.65
CA ALA A 46 18.35 41.02 -27.72
C ALA A 46 17.65 42.02 -26.80
N LEU A 47 16.31 42.04 -26.80
CA LEU A 47 15.52 42.91 -25.91
C LEU A 47 15.74 42.57 -24.43
N ALA A 48 15.84 41.29 -24.08
CA ALA A 48 16.11 40.87 -22.71
C ALA A 48 17.50 41.31 -22.21
N VAL A 49 18.53 41.17 -23.05
CA VAL A 49 19.88 41.63 -22.74
C VAL A 49 19.94 43.15 -22.64
N ILE A 50 19.26 43.86 -23.54
CA ILE A 50 19.13 45.33 -23.50
C ILE A 50 18.42 45.77 -22.21
N TYR A 51 17.31 45.12 -21.84
CA TYR A 51 16.60 45.38 -20.59
C TYR A 51 17.49 45.15 -19.36
N TRP A 52 18.28 44.07 -19.36
CA TRP A 52 19.25 43.79 -18.29
C TRP A 52 20.29 44.91 -18.15
N PHE A 53 20.85 45.39 -19.26
CA PHE A 53 21.77 46.52 -19.25
C PHE A 53 21.10 47.82 -18.79
N VAL A 54 19.89 48.10 -19.29
CA VAL A 54 19.08 49.26 -18.86
C VAL A 54 18.83 49.22 -17.36
N ASN A 55 18.38 48.09 -16.82
CA ASN A 55 18.18 47.92 -15.38
C ASN A 55 19.50 48.09 -14.59
N ARG A 56 20.60 47.49 -15.08
CA ARG A 56 21.92 47.57 -14.45
C ARG A 56 22.49 49.00 -14.39
N TYR A 57 22.26 49.82 -15.41
CA TYR A 57 22.86 51.15 -15.51
C TYR A 57 21.91 52.31 -15.17
N LEU A 58 20.58 52.12 -15.22
CA LEU A 58 19.59 53.18 -14.97
C LEU A 58 18.79 53.00 -13.67
N ILE A 59 18.60 51.79 -13.16
CA ILE A 59 17.75 51.53 -11.97
C ILE A 59 18.56 51.54 -10.65
N THR A 60 19.88 51.74 -10.69
CA THR A 60 20.71 51.93 -9.48
C THR A 60 20.61 53.32 -8.86
N THR A 61 19.42 53.90 -8.76
CA THR A 61 19.14 55.07 -7.92
C THR A 61 17.70 55.03 -7.42
N SER A 62 17.40 54.15 -6.46
CA SER A 62 16.28 54.37 -5.54
C SER A 62 16.64 53.73 -4.20
N GLY A 63 16.56 54.56 -3.15
CA GLY A 63 16.83 54.31 -1.72
C GLY A 63 17.46 52.97 -1.33
N LYS A 64 18.75 53.00 -0.95
CA LYS A 64 19.34 51.94 -0.13
C LYS A 64 18.58 51.85 1.20
N THR A 65 17.60 50.96 1.32
CA THR A 65 17.31 50.36 2.62
C THR A 65 18.51 49.48 2.95
N THR A 66 19.27 49.91 3.96
CA THR A 66 20.58 49.36 4.33
C THR A 66 20.55 47.94 4.90
N SER A 67 19.44 47.21 4.79
CA SER A 67 19.24 45.89 5.43
C SER A 67 18.85 44.75 4.48
N ARG A 68 18.76 44.94 3.17
CA ARG A 68 18.49 43.82 2.26
C ARG A 68 19.76 43.04 1.93
N ASN A 69 19.68 41.72 2.08
CA ASN A 69 20.76 40.79 1.74
C ASN A 69 21.22 41.02 0.29
N PRO A 70 22.55 41.11 0.01
CA PRO A 70 23.06 41.35 -1.35
C PRO A 70 22.56 40.35 -2.40
N TYR A 71 22.16 39.15 -1.99
CA TYR A 71 21.62 38.12 -2.88
C TYR A 71 20.14 38.32 -3.24
N HIS A 72 19.39 39.16 -2.53
CA HIS A 72 17.95 39.39 -2.79
C HIS A 72 17.72 39.84 -4.25
N HIS A 73 18.48 40.81 -4.74
CA HIS A 73 18.33 41.30 -6.11
C HIS A 73 18.67 40.22 -7.15
N PHE A 74 19.70 39.42 -6.90
CA PHE A 74 20.06 38.30 -7.78
C PHE A 74 18.93 37.25 -7.86
N PHE A 75 18.38 36.84 -6.71
CA PHE A 75 17.33 35.82 -6.65
C PHE A 75 16.01 36.29 -7.24
N PHE A 76 15.55 37.53 -6.98
CA PHE A 76 14.23 37.97 -7.44
C PHE A 76 14.24 38.64 -8.81
N SER A 77 15.24 39.48 -9.11
CA SER A 77 15.33 40.13 -10.41
C SER A 77 15.86 39.17 -11.48
N GLY A 78 16.81 38.29 -11.13
CA GLY A 78 17.33 37.27 -12.05
C GLY A 78 16.28 36.22 -12.43
N THR A 79 15.54 35.70 -11.43
CA THR A 79 14.45 34.75 -11.71
C THR A 79 13.27 35.40 -12.42
N GLY A 80 12.96 36.66 -12.10
CA GLY A 80 11.93 37.43 -12.83
C GLY A 80 12.26 37.58 -14.31
N VAL A 81 13.51 37.90 -14.64
CA VAL A 81 13.98 37.98 -16.03
C VAL A 81 13.92 36.60 -16.70
N LEU A 82 14.48 35.57 -16.07
CA LEU A 82 14.49 34.20 -16.61
C LEU A 82 13.07 33.66 -16.88
N THR A 83 12.17 33.81 -15.91
CA THR A 83 10.77 33.36 -16.05
C THR A 83 10.02 34.15 -17.11
N THR A 84 10.25 35.46 -17.22
CA THR A 84 9.64 36.28 -18.28
C THR A 84 10.12 35.84 -19.67
N ILE A 85 11.43 35.58 -19.82
CA ILE A 85 11.98 35.05 -21.08
C ILE A 85 11.35 33.69 -21.40
N LEU A 86 11.30 32.77 -20.43
CA LEU A 86 10.75 31.44 -20.61
C LEU A 86 9.27 31.49 -21.01
N THR A 87 8.48 32.37 -20.39
CA THR A 87 7.07 32.59 -20.76
C THR A 87 6.95 33.09 -22.18
N ILE A 88 7.73 34.09 -22.59
CA ILE A 88 7.60 34.66 -23.94
C ILE A 88 8.08 33.66 -25.00
N VAL A 89 9.23 33.02 -24.80
CA VAL A 89 9.73 31.95 -25.69
C VAL A 89 8.73 30.82 -25.77
N GLY A 90 8.15 30.42 -24.64
CA GLY A 90 7.17 29.37 -24.57
C GLY A 90 5.86 29.71 -25.27
N LEU A 91 5.33 30.92 -25.09
CA LEU A 91 4.13 31.40 -25.78
C LEU A 91 4.35 31.52 -27.29
N LEU A 92 5.53 32.00 -27.72
CA LEU A 92 5.90 32.01 -29.14
C LEU A 92 6.03 30.58 -29.70
N GLY A 93 6.57 29.64 -28.91
CA GLY A 93 6.62 28.22 -29.27
C GLY A 93 5.24 27.60 -29.41
N ALA A 94 4.32 27.88 -28.49
CA ALA A 94 2.94 27.42 -28.56
C ALA A 94 2.19 28.02 -29.76
N LEU A 95 2.41 29.31 -30.04
CA LEU A 95 1.86 29.99 -31.20
C LEU A 95 2.41 29.38 -32.51
N PHE A 96 3.70 29.04 -32.54
CA PHE A 96 4.30 28.33 -33.68
C PHE A 96 3.69 26.94 -33.87
N VAL A 97 3.56 26.15 -32.81
CA VAL A 97 2.90 24.83 -32.85
C VAL A 97 1.47 24.94 -33.36
N TYR A 98 0.75 25.97 -32.93
CA TYR A 98 -0.61 26.24 -33.41
C TYR A 98 -0.66 26.54 -34.90
N PHE A 99 0.21 27.40 -35.42
CA PHE A 99 0.21 27.78 -36.83
C PHE A 99 0.78 26.68 -37.75
N GLU A 100 1.79 25.93 -37.31
CA GLU A 100 2.44 24.88 -38.12
C GLU A 100 1.59 23.60 -38.16
N HIS A 101 1.05 23.17 -37.01
CA HIS A 101 0.33 21.90 -36.88
C HIS A 101 -1.19 22.05 -36.92
N SER A 102 -1.73 23.28 -36.94
CA SER A 102 -3.17 23.56 -36.82
C SER A 102 -3.82 22.88 -35.61
N ASN A 103 -3.02 22.55 -34.59
CA ASN A 103 -3.43 21.73 -33.45
C ASN A 103 -3.50 22.60 -32.18
N LEU A 104 -4.72 23.03 -31.85
CA LEU A 104 -5.00 23.87 -30.68
C LEU A 104 -4.61 23.17 -29.36
N PHE A 105 -4.83 21.87 -29.27
CA PHE A 105 -4.60 21.10 -28.05
C PHE A 105 -3.10 20.90 -27.78
N GLN A 106 -2.29 20.70 -28.81
CA GLN A 106 -0.84 20.60 -28.67
C GLN A 106 -0.23 21.93 -28.21
N ALA A 107 -0.72 23.05 -28.75
CA ALA A 107 -0.36 24.38 -28.30
C ALA A 107 -0.80 24.64 -26.85
N LEU A 108 -2.03 24.24 -26.49
CA LEU A 108 -2.56 24.42 -25.13
C LEU A 108 -1.80 23.59 -24.09
N GLY A 109 -1.47 22.34 -24.39
CA GLY A 109 -0.66 21.49 -23.51
C GLY A 109 0.72 22.11 -23.25
N LEU A 110 1.37 22.60 -24.32
CA LEU A 110 2.64 23.31 -24.18
C LEU A 110 2.52 24.55 -23.28
N VAL A 111 1.47 25.36 -23.44
CA VAL A 111 1.20 26.53 -22.58
C VAL A 111 1.05 26.12 -21.11
N VAL A 112 0.28 25.07 -20.81
CA VAL A 112 0.10 24.57 -19.45
C VAL A 112 1.43 24.14 -18.82
N SER A 113 2.26 23.41 -19.58
CA SER A 113 3.61 23.02 -19.14
C SER A 113 4.50 24.23 -18.85
N ILE A 114 4.51 25.25 -19.72
CA ILE A 114 5.32 26.45 -19.53
C ILE A 114 4.88 27.24 -18.31
N ILE A 115 3.57 27.45 -18.14
CA ILE A 115 3.02 28.13 -16.97
C ILE A 115 3.46 27.43 -15.69
N TRP A 116 3.38 26.09 -15.67
CA TRP A 116 3.82 25.33 -14.52
C TRP A 116 5.31 25.51 -14.23
N VAL A 117 6.18 25.33 -15.23
CA VAL A 117 7.63 25.47 -15.05
C VAL A 117 8.00 26.85 -14.51
N VAL A 118 7.32 27.90 -14.98
CA VAL A 118 7.50 29.28 -14.49
C VAL A 118 7.09 29.42 -13.02
N VAL A 119 5.92 28.89 -12.65
CA VAL A 119 5.42 28.91 -11.26
C VAL A 119 6.37 28.13 -10.35
N PHE A 120 6.76 26.92 -10.78
CA PHE A 120 7.70 26.06 -10.06
C PHE A 120 9.05 26.75 -9.85
N LEU A 121 9.68 27.30 -10.90
CA LEU A 121 10.98 27.97 -10.78
C LEU A 121 10.91 29.17 -9.84
N ARG A 122 9.84 29.96 -9.92
CA ARG A 122 9.67 31.14 -9.06
C ARG A 122 9.51 30.72 -7.60
N TYR A 123 8.69 29.72 -7.34
CA TYR A 123 8.47 29.20 -5.99
C TYR A 123 9.73 28.55 -5.42
N PHE A 124 10.39 27.68 -6.19
CA PHE A 124 11.62 26.99 -5.79
C PHE A 124 12.72 27.98 -5.41
N MET A 125 12.95 28.99 -6.25
CA MET A 125 13.98 30.00 -5.99
C MET A 125 13.63 30.89 -4.80
N TRP A 126 12.35 31.23 -4.62
CA TRP A 126 11.89 31.92 -3.42
C TRP A 126 12.10 31.07 -2.17
N SER A 127 11.78 29.77 -2.19
CA SER A 127 11.97 28.87 -1.06
C SER A 127 13.45 28.73 -0.69
N VAL A 128 14.33 28.54 -1.68
CA VAL A 128 15.79 28.47 -1.46
C VAL A 128 16.31 29.77 -0.84
N TYR A 129 15.90 30.92 -1.37
CA TYR A 129 16.27 32.21 -0.78
C TYR A 129 15.76 32.34 0.66
N HIS A 130 14.47 32.08 0.87
CA HIS A 130 13.84 32.29 2.17
C HIS A 130 14.48 31.42 3.27
N TYR A 131 14.71 30.13 3.01
CA TYR A 131 15.22 29.22 4.03
C TYR A 131 16.75 29.17 4.11
N ASN A 132 17.46 29.13 2.98
CA ASN A 132 18.92 28.97 3.01
C ASN A 132 19.68 30.29 3.13
N ILE A 133 19.10 31.39 2.67
CA ILE A 133 19.78 32.70 2.64
C ILE A 133 19.22 33.63 3.72
N ASN A 134 17.90 33.61 3.93
CA ASN A 134 17.22 34.43 4.96
C ASN A 134 16.92 33.65 6.26
N TYR A 135 17.37 32.40 6.37
CA TYR A 135 17.20 31.52 7.55
C TYR A 135 15.75 31.33 8.02
N GLY A 136 14.78 31.45 7.11
CA GLY A 136 13.36 31.30 7.39
C GLY A 136 12.67 32.56 7.94
N LEU A 137 13.38 33.69 7.98
CA LEU A 137 12.79 34.98 8.37
C LEU A 137 12.36 35.79 7.14
N THR A 138 11.32 36.59 7.30
CA THR A 138 10.90 37.54 6.25
C THR A 138 11.83 38.76 6.26
N ASP A 139 11.85 39.51 5.16
CA ASP A 139 12.64 40.75 5.10
C ASP A 139 12.18 41.78 6.16
N GLN A 140 10.90 41.75 6.56
CA GLN A 140 10.36 42.60 7.62
C GLN A 140 10.89 42.21 9.01
N ASP A 141 11.08 40.92 9.26
CA ASP A 141 11.62 40.43 10.53
C ASP A 141 13.10 40.82 10.67
N TRP A 142 13.87 40.72 9.57
CA TRP A 142 15.24 41.21 9.54
C TRP A 142 15.31 42.72 9.78
N GLU A 143 14.42 43.51 9.18
CA GLU A 143 14.35 44.94 9.38
C GLU A 143 14.10 45.31 10.85
N LYS A 144 13.17 44.61 11.53
CA LYS A 144 12.95 44.76 12.97
C LYS A 144 14.21 44.45 13.79
N ILE A 145 14.92 43.37 13.48
CA ILE A 145 16.16 42.98 14.18
C ILE A 145 17.25 44.04 13.98
N PHE A 146 17.39 44.58 12.77
CA PHE A 146 18.37 45.63 12.49
C PHE A 146 18.01 46.95 13.18
N GLU A 147 16.73 47.33 13.21
CA GLU A 147 16.26 48.51 13.94
C GLU A 147 16.44 48.36 15.45
N ALA A 148 16.13 47.19 16.01
CA ALA A 148 16.37 46.84 17.40
C ALA A 148 17.86 46.96 17.76
N ARG A 149 18.77 46.39 16.93
CA ARG A 149 20.23 46.54 17.10
C ARG A 149 20.70 47.99 16.98
N LYS A 150 20.07 48.79 16.11
CA LYS A 150 20.38 50.22 15.95
C LYS A 150 19.93 51.04 17.16
N ARG A 151 18.74 50.78 17.69
CA ARG A 151 18.21 51.42 18.92
C ARG A 151 19.05 51.06 20.14
N LEU A 152 19.49 49.80 20.25
CA LEU A 152 20.42 49.36 21.30
C LEU A 152 21.75 50.10 21.24
N LYS A 153 22.33 50.28 20.03
CA LYS A 153 23.54 51.09 19.84
C LYS A 153 23.36 52.58 20.18
N GLN A 154 22.13 53.07 20.17
CA GLN A 154 21.76 54.43 20.55
C GLN A 154 21.40 54.55 22.05
N GLY A 155 21.52 53.48 22.84
CA GLY A 155 21.25 53.47 24.28
C GLY A 155 19.77 53.44 24.65
N LEU A 156 18.88 53.15 23.70
CA LEU A 156 17.44 53.02 23.94
C LEU A 156 17.12 51.60 24.46
N PRO A 157 16.10 51.44 25.32
CA PRO A 157 15.68 50.12 25.79
C PRO A 157 15.08 49.30 24.62
N VAL A 158 15.49 48.04 24.50
CA VAL A 158 15.07 47.11 23.44
C VAL A 158 14.81 45.74 24.07
N ASN A 159 13.76 45.06 23.62
CA ASN A 159 13.46 43.70 24.05
C ASN A 159 14.52 42.73 23.53
N LYS A 160 14.88 41.74 24.36
CA LYS A 160 15.93 40.78 24.05
C LYS A 160 15.58 39.88 22.86
N GLU A 161 14.30 39.53 22.73
CA GLU A 161 13.75 38.72 21.64
C GLU A 161 13.92 39.39 20.25
N ASP A 162 13.82 40.72 20.18
CA ASP A 162 13.98 41.48 18.93
C ASP A 162 15.44 41.58 18.45
N LEU A 163 16.41 41.07 19.21
CA LEU A 163 17.85 41.14 18.88
C LEU A 163 18.40 39.82 18.33
N GLU A 164 17.72 38.72 18.61
CA GLU A 164 18.15 37.35 18.30
C GLU A 164 17.94 37.06 16.81
N ALA A 165 19.04 36.96 16.08
CA ALA A 165 19.03 36.49 14.70
C ALA A 165 19.41 35.01 14.68
N PRO A 166 18.70 34.15 13.94
CA PRO A 166 19.07 32.75 13.82
C PRO A 166 20.41 32.60 13.09
N ASP A 167 21.30 31.78 13.66
CA ASP A 167 22.66 31.57 13.12
C ASP A 167 22.69 30.64 11.91
N LYS A 168 21.67 29.78 11.76
CA LYS A 168 21.61 28.73 10.71
C LYS A 168 20.18 28.47 10.29
N ASN A 169 20.02 27.97 9.06
CA ASN A 169 18.74 27.48 8.55
C ASN A 169 18.21 26.32 9.42
N PRO A 170 16.97 26.40 9.96
CA PRO A 170 16.36 25.35 10.77
C PRO A 170 16.19 24.02 10.02
N TYR A 171 16.12 24.04 8.69
CA TYR A 171 15.94 22.87 7.84
C TYR A 171 17.22 22.41 7.14
N ARG A 172 18.41 22.85 7.59
CA ARG A 172 19.70 22.54 6.93
C ARG A 172 20.00 21.05 6.70
N SER A 173 19.42 20.15 7.50
CA SER A 173 19.58 18.69 7.37
C SER A 173 18.59 18.07 6.38
N GLN A 174 17.63 18.84 5.88
CA GLN A 174 16.62 18.40 4.91
C GLN A 174 17.10 18.67 3.48
N THR A 175 16.50 17.99 2.50
CA THR A 175 16.82 18.15 1.08
C THR A 175 16.70 19.61 0.64
N PHE A 176 17.75 20.13 0.01
CA PHE A 176 17.90 21.54 -0.37
C PHE A 176 17.73 22.55 0.79
N GLY A 177 17.80 22.11 2.05
CA GLY A 177 17.56 22.98 3.19
C GLY A 177 16.12 23.51 3.28
N LEU A 178 15.15 22.79 2.70
CA LEU A 178 13.75 23.20 2.66
C LEU A 178 12.93 22.46 3.72
N PRO A 179 11.76 22.99 4.13
CA PRO A 179 10.87 22.29 5.03
C PRO A 179 10.54 20.87 4.55
N PRO A 180 10.38 19.92 5.48
CA PRO A 180 10.07 18.54 5.13
C PRO A 180 8.75 18.48 4.35
N GLY A 181 8.79 17.81 3.21
CA GLY A 181 7.64 17.66 2.30
C GLY A 181 7.58 18.71 1.18
N THR A 182 8.29 19.84 1.26
CA THR A 182 8.26 20.87 0.20
C THR A 182 8.77 20.34 -1.14
N VAL A 183 9.91 19.63 -1.14
CA VAL A 183 10.48 19.01 -2.35
C VAL A 183 9.55 17.94 -2.92
N ARG A 184 8.94 17.13 -2.06
CA ARG A 184 8.02 16.06 -2.47
C ARG A 184 6.75 16.62 -3.10
N GLY A 185 6.17 17.64 -2.49
CA GLY A 185 5.01 18.35 -3.04
C GLY A 185 5.33 18.97 -4.40
N MET A 186 6.48 19.62 -4.53
CA MET A 186 6.91 20.18 -5.82
C MET A 186 7.05 19.11 -6.92
N ILE A 187 7.60 17.94 -6.61
CA ILE A 187 7.69 16.80 -7.56
C ILE A 187 6.28 16.29 -7.91
N ALA A 188 5.41 16.10 -6.93
CA ALA A 188 4.04 15.62 -7.15
C ALA A 188 3.24 16.56 -8.07
N PHE A 189 3.26 17.87 -7.81
CA PHE A 189 2.59 18.84 -8.68
C PHE A 189 3.22 18.91 -10.07
N THR A 190 4.53 18.66 -10.21
CA THR A 190 5.19 18.60 -11.51
C THR A 190 4.76 17.39 -12.32
N LEU A 191 4.62 16.24 -11.68
CA LEU A 191 4.09 15.04 -12.32
C LEU A 191 2.62 15.22 -12.71
N LEU A 192 1.81 15.83 -11.85
CA LEU A 192 0.41 16.12 -12.14
C LEU A 192 0.25 17.04 -13.36
N LEU A 193 0.96 18.17 -13.37
CA LEU A 193 0.83 19.16 -14.46
C LEU A 193 1.51 18.69 -15.75
N GLY A 194 2.54 17.86 -15.65
CA GLY A 194 3.10 17.13 -16.80
C GLY A 194 2.10 16.14 -17.39
N GLY A 195 1.44 15.33 -16.56
CA GLY A 195 0.40 14.39 -16.99
C GLY A 195 -0.82 15.11 -17.59
N LEU A 196 -1.28 16.20 -16.97
CA LEU A 196 -2.36 17.03 -17.49
C LEU A 196 -2.00 17.66 -18.85
N SER A 197 -0.77 18.15 -19.00
CA SER A 197 -0.28 18.66 -20.27
C SER A 197 -0.33 17.58 -21.36
N LEU A 198 0.15 16.37 -21.08
CA LEU A 198 0.11 15.25 -22.04
C LEU A 198 -1.31 14.83 -22.39
N LEU A 199 -2.22 14.83 -21.41
CA LEU A 199 -3.64 14.58 -21.62
C LEU A 199 -4.27 15.66 -22.52
N ILE A 200 -3.95 16.93 -22.31
CA ILE A 200 -4.44 18.01 -23.17
C ILE A 200 -3.95 17.79 -24.60
N VAL A 201 -2.65 17.50 -24.79
CA VAL A 201 -2.10 17.20 -26.13
C VAL A 201 -2.79 16.00 -26.76
N SER A 202 -3.20 14.99 -25.98
CA SER A 202 -3.78 13.78 -26.53
C SER A 202 -5.11 14.00 -27.25
N PHE A 203 -5.90 14.99 -26.84
CA PHE A 203 -7.19 15.35 -27.46
C PHE A 203 -7.08 15.94 -28.87
N GLY A 204 -5.91 16.41 -29.31
CA GLY A 204 -5.76 17.07 -30.61
C GLY A 204 -5.16 16.25 -31.74
N ASN A 205 -4.73 15.02 -31.48
CA ASN A 205 -4.14 14.18 -32.53
C ASN A 205 -5.21 13.21 -33.05
N GLU A 206 -5.63 13.40 -34.30
CA GLU A 206 -6.72 12.63 -34.91
C GLU A 206 -6.32 11.21 -35.37
N TYR A 207 -5.03 10.86 -35.36
CA TYR A 207 -4.58 9.52 -35.76
C TYR A 207 -3.36 9.07 -34.95
N TYR A 208 -3.58 8.26 -33.91
CA TYR A 208 -2.52 7.47 -33.33
C TYR A 208 -2.47 6.11 -34.02
N THR A 209 -1.32 5.78 -34.61
CA THR A 209 -0.99 4.38 -34.89
C THR A 209 -0.96 3.59 -33.57
N GLY A 210 -1.22 2.27 -33.60
CA GLY A 210 -1.31 1.46 -32.37
C GLY A 210 -0.11 1.62 -31.43
N ASP A 211 1.09 1.78 -31.99
CA ASP A 211 2.33 1.98 -31.23
C ASP A 211 2.42 3.37 -30.56
N GLN A 212 1.87 4.41 -31.20
CA GLN A 212 1.84 5.76 -30.62
C GLN A 212 0.81 5.85 -29.49
N LEU A 213 -0.33 5.15 -29.62
CA LEU A 213 -1.32 5.08 -28.57
C LEU A 213 -0.79 4.30 -27.35
N ALA A 214 -0.06 3.21 -27.59
CA ALA A 214 0.60 2.45 -26.52
C ALA A 214 1.65 3.29 -25.77
N LEU A 215 2.46 4.06 -26.50
CA LEU A 215 3.47 4.94 -25.90
C LEU A 215 2.83 6.05 -25.05
N ILE A 216 1.76 6.69 -25.53
CA ILE A 216 1.07 7.76 -24.80
C ILE A 216 0.38 7.19 -23.56
N ARG A 217 -0.22 6.01 -23.67
CA ARG A 217 -0.80 5.30 -22.52
C ARG A 217 0.27 4.97 -21.47
N GLN A 218 1.41 4.44 -21.88
CA GLN A 218 2.53 4.15 -20.98
C GLN A 218 3.07 5.43 -20.30
N GLN A 219 3.17 6.53 -21.04
CA GLN A 219 3.57 7.83 -20.47
C GLN A 219 2.54 8.34 -19.47
N PHE A 220 1.24 8.23 -19.78
CA PHE A 220 0.17 8.63 -18.87
C PHE A 220 0.16 7.79 -17.59
N GLU A 221 0.23 6.45 -17.72
CA GLU A 221 0.34 5.51 -16.61
C GLU A 221 1.57 5.78 -15.74
N PHE A 222 2.70 6.18 -16.35
CA PHE A 222 3.89 6.60 -15.61
C PHE A 222 3.64 7.86 -14.76
N PHE A 223 3.05 8.91 -15.34
CA PHE A 223 2.77 10.14 -14.61
C PHE A 223 1.73 9.94 -13.51
N GLU A 224 0.68 9.15 -13.78
CA GLU A 224 -0.34 8.76 -12.81
C GLU A 224 0.25 7.97 -11.65
N THR A 225 0.97 6.90 -11.94
CA THR A 225 1.60 6.04 -10.91
C THR A 225 2.58 6.84 -10.07
N ALA A 226 3.45 7.62 -10.71
CA ALA A 226 4.42 8.45 -10.00
C ALA A 226 3.73 9.52 -9.14
N PHE A 227 2.63 10.12 -9.61
CA PHE A 227 1.86 11.08 -8.84
C PHE A 227 1.18 10.44 -7.62
N LEU A 228 0.53 9.28 -7.80
CA LEU A 228 -0.14 8.54 -6.73
C LEU A 228 0.86 8.06 -5.67
N MET A 229 2.03 7.53 -6.08
CA MET A 229 3.10 7.16 -5.17
C MET A 229 3.60 8.35 -4.35
N MET A 230 3.78 9.51 -4.99
CA MET A 230 4.25 10.71 -4.30
C MET A 230 3.21 11.29 -3.33
N ILE A 231 1.91 11.21 -3.66
CA ILE A 231 0.81 11.58 -2.76
C ILE A 231 0.71 10.62 -1.58
N ALA A 232 0.76 9.31 -1.83
CA ALA A 232 0.72 8.30 -0.78
C ALA A 232 1.87 8.49 0.22
N PHE A 233 3.08 8.77 -0.27
CA PHE A 233 4.24 9.07 0.57
C PHE A 233 4.15 10.42 1.30
N TYR A 234 3.51 11.43 0.70
CA TYR A 234 3.31 12.75 1.31
C TYR A 234 2.28 12.72 2.44
N PHE A 235 1.14 12.06 2.24
CA PHE A 235 0.09 11.95 3.26
C PHE A 235 0.39 10.88 4.30
N GLY A 236 1.01 9.76 3.93
CA GLY A 236 1.40 8.71 4.88
C GLY A 236 2.32 9.21 6.00
N ASP A 237 3.37 9.97 5.66
CA ASP A 237 4.32 10.55 6.63
C ASP A 237 3.64 11.60 7.54
N LYS A 238 2.68 12.37 7.02
CA LYS A 238 1.98 13.41 7.78
C LYS A 238 0.94 12.83 8.74
N SER A 239 0.23 11.78 8.32
CA SER A 239 -0.72 11.04 9.16
C SER A 239 -0.02 10.34 10.32
N LEU A 240 1.13 9.70 10.05
CA LEU A 240 1.97 9.09 11.09
C LEU A 240 2.45 10.10 12.13
N LYS A 241 2.95 11.27 11.69
CA LYS A 241 3.42 12.34 12.60
C LYS A 241 2.29 12.97 13.42
N TYR A 242 1.09 13.09 12.86
CA TYR A 242 -0.09 13.60 13.56
C TYR A 242 -0.54 12.63 14.67
N LEU A 243 -0.55 11.33 14.39
CA LEU A 243 -0.85 10.29 15.38
C LEU A 243 0.20 10.22 16.49
N GLN A 244 1.48 10.38 16.14
CA GLN A 244 2.59 10.35 17.09
C GLN A 244 2.56 11.54 18.08
N ARG A 245 2.27 12.77 17.63
CA ARG A 245 2.18 13.96 18.50
C ARG A 245 1.02 13.92 19.49
N ARG A 246 -0.09 13.28 19.11
CA ARG A 246 -1.26 13.13 19.98
C ARG A 246 -0.98 12.15 21.13
N TRP A 247 -0.10 11.19 20.91
CA TRP A 247 0.29 10.21 21.91
C TRP A 247 1.28 10.74 22.95
N THR A 248 2.12 11.72 22.59
CA THR A 248 3.21 12.21 23.46
C THR A 248 2.83 13.37 24.39
N THR A 249 1.63 13.96 24.27
CA THR A 249 1.28 15.20 25.02
C THR A 249 0.63 14.91 26.40
N THR A 250 0.55 13.66 26.83
CA THR A 250 -0.24 13.27 28.01
C THR A 250 0.59 12.74 29.17
N GLN A 251 1.75 13.31 29.51
CA GLN A 251 2.38 13.04 30.83
C GLN A 251 3.10 14.28 31.40
N GLY A 252 2.68 14.67 32.61
CA GLY A 252 3.41 15.54 33.54
C GLY A 252 4.40 14.73 34.42
N PRO A 253 5.22 15.40 35.25
CA PRO A 253 6.59 14.98 35.55
C PRO A 253 6.75 13.92 36.66
N GLU A 254 7.87 13.21 36.55
CA GLU A 254 8.39 12.05 37.30
C GLU A 254 8.79 12.32 38.77
N VAL A 255 8.87 11.22 39.55
CA VAL A 255 9.70 11.09 40.77
C VAL A 255 10.40 9.73 40.74
N GLU A 256 11.72 9.74 41.00
CA GLU A 256 12.68 8.62 41.10
C GLU A 256 12.55 7.81 42.42
N ASP A 257 12.98 6.54 42.43
CA ASP A 257 13.89 6.05 43.49
C ASP A 257 14.53 4.65 43.20
N GLU A 258 15.77 4.49 43.69
CA GLU A 258 16.69 3.34 43.55
C GLU A 258 16.53 2.24 44.63
N SER A 259 16.98 1.00 44.35
CA SER A 259 17.93 0.20 45.20
C SER A 259 18.05 -1.30 44.84
N THR A 260 19.29 -1.81 44.85
CA THR A 260 19.76 -3.23 44.94
C THR A 260 20.35 -3.48 46.36
N PRO A 261 20.87 -4.66 46.86
CA PRO A 261 21.45 -5.86 46.17
C PRO A 261 21.32 -7.25 46.90
N SER A 262 22.00 -8.30 46.35
CA SER A 262 22.83 -9.34 47.04
C SER A 262 22.50 -10.84 46.86
N THR A 263 23.53 -11.57 46.38
CA THR A 263 23.71 -13.01 46.05
C THR A 263 23.98 -13.98 47.22
N LYS A 264 23.70 -15.29 47.02
CA LYS A 264 24.44 -16.45 47.59
C LYS A 264 24.08 -17.78 46.88
N GLU A 265 25.10 -18.56 46.48
CA GLU A 265 25.04 -19.84 45.75
C GLU A 265 24.97 -21.10 46.65
N LYS A 266 24.34 -22.18 46.14
CA LYS A 266 24.62 -23.63 46.38
C LYS A 266 23.76 -24.52 45.43
N PRO A 267 24.06 -25.83 45.25
CA PRO A 267 24.43 -26.45 43.96
C PRO A 267 23.29 -27.14 43.17
N LEU A 268 23.59 -27.36 41.89
CA LEU A 268 22.69 -27.57 40.76
C LEU A 268 21.87 -28.88 40.72
N SER A 269 20.58 -28.73 40.41
CA SER A 269 19.69 -29.79 39.89
C SER A 269 19.21 -29.43 38.47
N THR A 270 18.71 -30.40 37.70
CA THR A 270 18.30 -30.27 36.29
C THR A 270 17.23 -29.20 35.98
N LEU A 271 16.63 -28.57 37.01
CA LEU A 271 15.74 -27.41 36.91
C LEU A 271 16.49 -26.08 36.71
N GLU A 272 17.79 -26.02 37.01
CA GLU A 272 18.59 -24.78 36.92
C GLU A 272 19.24 -24.59 35.53
N MET A 273 19.11 -25.55 34.62
CA MET A 273 19.60 -25.41 33.23
C MET A 273 18.79 -24.40 32.41
N ASP A 274 17.46 -24.32 32.60
CA ASP A 274 16.60 -23.36 31.88
C ASP A 274 16.81 -21.92 32.36
N ASP A 275 17.11 -21.73 33.65
CA ASP A 275 17.48 -20.43 34.22
C ASP A 275 18.94 -20.05 33.90
N LEU A 276 19.84 -21.02 33.72
CA LEU A 276 21.22 -20.77 33.26
C LEU A 276 21.28 -20.36 31.78
N VAL A 277 20.41 -20.88 30.92
CA VAL A 277 20.31 -20.44 29.52
C VAL A 277 19.85 -18.98 29.45
N LEU A 278 18.87 -18.59 30.28
CA LEU A 278 18.45 -17.21 30.43
C LEU A 278 19.59 -16.34 30.99
N GLN A 279 20.28 -16.76 32.05
CA GLN A 279 21.42 -16.03 32.62
C GLN A 279 22.60 -15.88 31.65
N HIS A 280 22.83 -16.84 30.75
CA HIS A 280 23.91 -16.76 29.77
C HIS A 280 23.57 -15.76 28.64
N GLU A 281 22.32 -15.75 28.17
CA GLU A 281 21.80 -14.71 27.26
C GLU A 281 21.81 -13.32 27.93
N ASP A 282 21.59 -13.27 29.24
CA ASP A 282 21.54 -12.03 30.03
C ASP A 282 22.93 -11.47 30.37
N TRP A 283 23.94 -12.30 30.61
CA TRP A 283 25.35 -11.90 30.79
C TRP A 283 25.96 -11.34 29.49
N GLU A 284 25.55 -11.86 28.33
CA GLU A 284 25.95 -11.32 27.03
C GLU A 284 25.29 -9.95 26.75
N LEU A 285 24.08 -9.71 27.25
CA LEU A 285 23.35 -8.43 27.12
C LEU A 285 23.83 -7.34 28.08
N GLU A 286 24.19 -7.68 29.32
CA GLU A 286 24.75 -6.72 30.30
C GLU A 286 26.12 -6.18 29.88
N GLN A 287 26.92 -6.95 29.11
CA GLN A 287 28.18 -6.44 28.52
C GLN A 287 27.97 -5.51 27.31
N MET A 288 26.73 -5.29 26.85
CA MET A 288 26.39 -4.52 25.65
C MET A 288 25.76 -3.15 25.93
N GLU A 289 25.53 -2.76 27.19
CA GLU A 289 24.85 -1.50 27.56
C GLU A 289 25.60 -0.20 27.19
N ASP A 290 26.80 -0.27 26.61
CA ASP A 290 27.56 0.90 26.17
C ASP A 290 27.30 1.34 24.71
N SER A 291 26.28 0.79 24.03
CA SER A 291 25.92 1.19 22.66
C SER A 291 24.46 1.62 22.53
N ARG A 292 24.25 2.92 22.26
CA ARG A 292 22.93 3.56 22.18
C ARG A 292 22.21 3.23 20.86
N THR A 293 21.56 2.05 20.77
CA THR A 293 20.30 1.77 20.01
C THR A 293 19.87 0.31 20.19
N PRO A 294 18.58 -0.02 20.36
CA PRO A 294 18.16 -1.41 20.61
C PRO A 294 18.13 -2.33 19.39
N PRO A 295 18.54 -3.59 19.59
CA PRO A 295 18.54 -4.73 18.66
C PRO A 295 17.27 -5.08 17.85
N LEU A 296 16.15 -5.34 18.52
CA LEU A 296 15.06 -6.18 17.98
C LEU A 296 14.06 -5.45 17.07
N THR A 297 14.03 -4.12 17.14
CA THR A 297 13.09 -3.29 16.36
C THR A 297 13.52 -3.17 14.89
N GLN A 298 14.82 -3.22 14.60
CA GLN A 298 15.37 -3.16 13.24
C GLN A 298 15.21 -4.48 12.49
N SER A 299 15.40 -5.64 13.14
CA SER A 299 15.27 -6.96 12.50
C SER A 299 13.88 -7.20 11.91
N ARG A 300 12.82 -6.81 12.63
CA ARG A 300 11.43 -6.97 12.16
C ARG A 300 11.02 -5.89 11.14
N HIS A 301 11.60 -4.69 11.18
CA HIS A 301 11.38 -3.65 10.16
C HIS A 301 12.09 -4.00 8.82
N LEU A 302 13.23 -4.69 8.86
CA LEU A 302 13.89 -5.23 7.66
C LEU A 302 13.05 -6.36 7.02
N LEU A 303 12.43 -7.19 7.86
CA LEU A 303 11.49 -8.24 7.45
C LEU A 303 10.13 -7.71 6.95
N SER A 304 9.78 -6.44 7.22
CA SER A 304 8.62 -5.76 6.64
C SER A 304 8.97 -4.95 5.38
N GLN A 305 10.18 -4.40 5.31
CA GLN A 305 10.70 -3.70 4.12
C GLN A 305 10.96 -4.63 2.92
N SER A 306 11.19 -5.93 3.17
CA SER A 306 11.35 -6.92 2.09
C SER A 306 10.07 -7.20 1.29
N VAL A 307 8.94 -6.54 1.60
CA VAL A 307 7.69 -6.62 0.81
C VAL A 307 7.61 -5.52 -0.26
N GLU A 308 8.35 -4.41 -0.12
CA GLU A 308 8.20 -3.25 -1.02
C GLU A 308 9.18 -3.22 -2.22
N ILE A 309 10.17 -4.12 -2.29
CA ILE A 309 11.25 -3.99 -3.29
C ILE A 309 11.20 -5.00 -4.45
N GLU A 310 10.48 -6.13 -4.36
CA GLU A 310 10.52 -7.17 -5.41
C GLU A 310 9.35 -7.20 -6.40
N ALA A 311 8.40 -6.24 -6.33
CA ALA A 311 7.28 -6.17 -7.27
C ALA A 311 7.59 -5.41 -8.58
N THR A 312 8.83 -5.02 -8.85
CA THR A 312 9.21 -4.38 -10.12
C THR A 312 10.44 -5.05 -10.74
N ASN A 313 10.26 -5.54 -11.97
CA ASN A 313 11.20 -6.27 -12.81
C ASN A 313 11.30 -7.78 -12.54
N THR A 314 10.56 -8.58 -13.31
CA THR A 314 11.12 -9.60 -14.24
C THR A 314 9.96 -10.27 -14.99
N MET A 315 9.73 -9.88 -16.25
CA MET A 315 8.95 -10.65 -17.22
C MET A 315 9.89 -11.01 -18.38
N LEU A 316 10.57 -12.15 -18.31
CA LEU A 316 11.19 -12.80 -19.47
C LEU A 316 11.58 -14.26 -19.18
N GLY A 317 10.75 -15.18 -19.68
CA GLY A 317 11.17 -16.46 -20.31
C GLY A 317 11.58 -17.65 -19.42
N GLY A 318 10.77 -18.71 -19.46
CA GLY A 318 11.21 -20.09 -19.19
C GLY A 318 10.19 -20.94 -18.44
N PHE A 319 9.53 -21.86 -19.15
CA PHE A 319 8.62 -22.87 -18.59
C PHE A 319 9.25 -23.66 -17.44
N VAL A 320 8.65 -23.59 -16.25
CA VAL A 320 8.44 -24.73 -15.34
C VAL A 320 7.05 -24.58 -14.72
N GLN A 321 6.12 -25.44 -15.13
CA GLN A 321 4.88 -25.69 -14.39
C GLN A 321 5.24 -26.22 -12.99
N VAL A 322 4.77 -25.57 -11.93
CA VAL A 322 4.10 -26.18 -10.75
C VAL A 322 3.51 -25.04 -9.89
N ARG A 323 2.17 -24.98 -9.90
CA ARG A 323 1.22 -24.59 -8.83
C ARG A 323 0.88 -23.12 -8.58
N ASP A 324 -0.27 -22.75 -9.15
CA ASP A 324 -1.45 -22.34 -8.40
C ASP A 324 -1.44 -22.89 -6.96
N ASN A 325 -1.27 -22.01 -5.95
CA ASN A 325 -1.79 -22.15 -4.57
C ASN A 325 -1.18 -21.10 -3.62
N ILE A 326 -1.41 -19.81 -3.88
CA ILE A 326 -1.10 -18.78 -2.86
C ILE A 326 -2.04 -18.95 -1.64
N PHE A 327 -3.24 -19.53 -1.83
CA PHE A 327 -4.22 -19.77 -0.75
C PHE A 327 -4.07 -21.11 -0.01
N SER A 328 -3.35 -22.12 -0.52
CA SER A 328 -3.27 -23.43 0.18
C SER A 328 -2.17 -23.51 1.24
N LYS A 329 -1.41 -22.44 1.45
CA LYS A 329 -0.34 -22.39 2.46
C LYS A 329 -0.67 -21.47 3.63
N VAL A 330 -1.78 -20.74 3.56
CA VAL A 330 -2.18 -19.75 4.58
C VAL A 330 -2.94 -20.44 5.69
N LEU A 331 -2.64 -20.08 6.94
CA LEU A 331 -3.33 -20.60 8.11
C LEU A 331 -4.79 -20.14 8.12
N SER A 332 -5.74 -21.08 8.09
CA SER A 332 -7.18 -20.77 8.09
C SER A 332 -7.77 -20.70 9.51
N ASP A 333 -8.89 -19.99 9.66
CA ASP A 333 -9.63 -19.96 10.94
C ASP A 333 -10.09 -21.37 11.36
N GLU A 334 -10.40 -22.25 10.39
CA GLU A 334 -10.81 -23.64 10.65
C GLU A 334 -9.64 -24.46 11.22
N GLU A 335 -8.44 -24.31 10.67
CA GLU A 335 -7.23 -24.96 11.17
C GLU A 335 -6.86 -24.49 12.59
N ILE A 336 -7.01 -23.19 12.88
CA ILE A 336 -6.82 -22.65 14.23
C ILE A 336 -7.84 -23.26 15.19
N GLN A 337 -9.12 -23.32 14.78
CA GLN A 337 -10.19 -23.87 15.61
C GLN A 337 -9.98 -25.37 15.88
N GLN A 338 -9.53 -26.13 14.89
CA GLN A 338 -9.16 -27.54 15.06
C GLN A 338 -8.03 -27.71 16.08
N GLY A 339 -6.97 -26.88 15.99
CA GLY A 339 -5.86 -26.92 16.95
C GLY A 339 -6.28 -26.55 18.38
N ILE A 340 -7.19 -25.56 18.55
CA ILE A 340 -7.77 -25.23 19.86
C ILE A 340 -8.55 -26.42 20.43
N GLU A 341 -9.41 -27.05 19.63
CA GLU A 341 -10.25 -28.16 20.10
C GLU A 341 -9.41 -29.40 20.43
N GLN A 342 -8.38 -29.68 19.63
CA GLN A 342 -7.42 -30.75 19.93
C GLN A 342 -6.69 -30.48 21.25
N LEU A 343 -6.16 -29.26 21.43
CA LEU A 343 -5.50 -28.84 22.67
C LEU A 343 -6.44 -28.98 23.88
N ARG A 344 -7.70 -28.61 23.72
CA ARG A 344 -8.73 -28.75 24.76
C ARG A 344 -8.96 -30.22 25.11
N LYS A 345 -9.09 -31.09 24.11
CA LYS A 345 -9.38 -32.51 24.27
C LYS A 345 -8.22 -33.28 24.90
N GLU A 346 -7.00 -33.00 24.48
CA GLU A 346 -5.80 -33.74 24.90
C GLU A 346 -5.26 -33.25 26.24
N GLU A 347 -5.28 -31.94 26.48
CA GLU A 347 -4.56 -31.31 27.60
C GLU A 347 -5.49 -30.59 28.60
N GLY A 348 -6.78 -30.47 28.29
CA GLY A 348 -7.74 -29.72 29.13
C GLY A 348 -7.41 -28.23 29.24
N ILE A 349 -6.72 -27.67 28.24
CA ILE A 349 -6.36 -26.25 28.15
C ILE A 349 -7.31 -25.58 27.17
N GLU A 350 -8.02 -24.57 27.64
CA GLU A 350 -8.90 -23.76 26.81
C GLU A 350 -8.18 -22.47 26.40
N LEU A 351 -8.10 -22.23 25.10
CA LEU A 351 -7.68 -20.99 24.45
C LEU A 351 -8.85 -20.48 23.60
N SER A 352 -8.98 -19.17 23.42
CA SER A 352 -9.98 -18.60 22.52
C SER A 352 -9.38 -18.10 21.21
N MET A 353 -10.23 -18.04 20.17
CA MET A 353 -9.85 -17.52 18.86
C MET A 353 -9.29 -16.07 18.92
N PRO A 354 -9.88 -15.13 19.70
CA PRO A 354 -9.30 -13.80 19.89
C PRO A 354 -7.87 -13.80 20.42
N VAL A 355 -7.53 -14.69 21.35
CA VAL A 355 -6.18 -14.79 21.92
C VAL A 355 -5.18 -15.19 20.84
N LEU A 356 -5.50 -16.22 20.05
CA LEU A 356 -4.60 -16.68 19.00
C LEU A 356 -4.48 -15.67 17.85
N LYS A 357 -5.58 -15.03 17.43
CA LYS A 357 -5.53 -13.96 16.42
C LYS A 357 -4.73 -12.75 16.89
N ALA A 358 -4.81 -12.41 18.19
CA ALA A 358 -3.97 -11.35 18.76
C ALA A 358 -2.48 -11.70 18.68
N VAL A 359 -2.10 -12.94 19.02
CA VAL A 359 -0.72 -13.40 18.90
C VAL A 359 -0.27 -13.41 17.44
N VAL A 360 -1.08 -13.92 16.51
CA VAL A 360 -0.77 -13.91 15.08
C VAL A 360 -0.57 -12.48 14.55
N GLU A 361 -1.46 -11.53 14.89
CA GLU A 361 -1.34 -10.15 14.43
C GLU A 361 -0.07 -9.45 14.95
N VAL A 362 0.33 -9.72 16.20
CA VAL A 362 1.46 -9.02 16.82
C VAL A 362 2.79 -9.70 16.54
N GLU A 363 2.81 -11.03 16.46
CA GLU A 363 4.04 -11.81 16.28
C GLU A 363 4.33 -12.12 14.81
N SER A 364 3.31 -12.18 13.96
CA SER A 364 3.48 -12.36 12.53
C SER A 364 3.24 -11.04 11.80
N SER A 365 4.10 -10.68 10.85
CA SER A 365 3.84 -9.56 9.93
C SER A 365 2.73 -9.90 8.90
N GLY A 366 1.80 -10.80 9.24
CA GLY A 366 0.64 -11.21 8.46
C GLY A 366 0.82 -12.39 7.50
N LYS A 367 2.04 -12.88 7.24
CA LYS A 367 2.33 -14.03 6.37
C LYS A 367 3.58 -14.81 6.79
N GLY A 368 3.55 -16.13 6.67
CA GLY A 368 4.63 -17.07 6.99
C GLY A 368 5.48 -17.52 5.81
N HIS A 369 5.04 -17.26 4.56
CA HIS A 369 5.80 -17.53 3.33
C HIS A 369 6.07 -16.26 2.52
N LEU A 370 7.19 -16.29 1.76
CA LEU A 370 7.52 -15.32 0.73
C LEU A 370 6.66 -15.56 -0.54
N ALA A 371 6.64 -14.60 -1.47
CA ALA A 371 5.84 -14.69 -2.70
C ALA A 371 6.21 -15.92 -3.57
N GLU A 372 7.46 -16.35 -3.49
CA GLU A 372 8.02 -17.52 -4.19
C GLU A 372 7.67 -18.85 -3.49
N GLY A 373 6.89 -18.81 -2.40
CA GLY A 373 6.42 -19.98 -1.67
C GLY A 373 7.41 -20.59 -0.68
N LYS A 374 8.57 -19.97 -0.47
CA LYS A 374 9.55 -20.34 0.58
C LYS A 374 9.12 -19.82 1.96
N PRO A 375 9.42 -20.50 3.07
CA PRO A 375 9.12 -19.98 4.40
C PRO A 375 9.91 -18.70 4.65
N LYS A 376 9.29 -17.75 5.35
CA LYS A 376 9.98 -16.57 5.84
C LYS A 376 11.00 -17.00 6.88
N ILE A 377 12.26 -16.59 6.72
CA ILE A 377 13.31 -16.92 7.67
C ILE A 377 14.11 -15.68 8.09
N LEU A 378 14.73 -15.78 9.26
CA LEU A 378 15.77 -14.86 9.72
C LEU A 378 16.96 -15.69 10.20
N PHE A 379 18.14 -15.49 9.60
CA PHE A 379 19.33 -16.25 9.93
C PHE A 379 20.21 -15.53 10.96
N GLU A 380 20.49 -16.22 12.06
CA GLU A 380 21.18 -15.70 13.24
C GLU A 380 22.64 -16.20 13.30
N GLY A 381 23.58 -15.39 12.79
CA GLY A 381 24.99 -15.81 12.69
C GLY A 381 25.70 -16.02 14.03
N HIS A 382 25.19 -15.44 15.11
CA HIS A 382 25.68 -15.68 16.47
C HIS A 382 25.21 -17.03 17.04
N LYS A 383 23.97 -17.45 16.76
CA LYS A 383 23.52 -18.82 17.04
C LYS A 383 24.28 -19.83 16.19
N PHE A 384 24.65 -19.47 14.95
CA PHE A 384 25.48 -20.33 14.12
C PHE A 384 26.88 -20.53 14.69
N TRP A 385 27.49 -19.48 15.23
CA TRP A 385 28.73 -19.58 16.00
C TRP A 385 28.61 -20.55 17.18
N TYR A 386 27.54 -20.38 17.97
CA TYR A 386 27.26 -21.24 19.12
C TYR A 386 27.11 -22.71 18.72
N TRP A 387 26.26 -23.01 17.73
CA TRP A 387 26.01 -24.39 17.30
C TRP A 387 27.22 -25.06 16.64
N LEU A 388 28.05 -24.31 15.92
CA LEU A 388 29.32 -24.82 15.42
C LEU A 388 30.30 -25.16 16.55
N LYS A 389 30.34 -24.36 17.61
CA LYS A 389 31.12 -24.67 18.81
C LYS A 389 30.61 -25.94 19.50
N GLN A 390 29.30 -26.10 19.63
CA GLN A 390 28.68 -27.32 20.18
C GLN A 390 28.93 -28.56 19.30
N SER A 391 29.08 -28.38 17.98
CA SER A 391 29.47 -29.46 17.06
C SER A 391 30.94 -29.88 17.16
N GLY A 392 31.73 -29.24 18.04
CA GLY A 392 33.12 -29.58 18.31
C GLY A 392 34.17 -28.75 17.58
N LYS A 393 33.79 -27.66 16.90
CA LYS A 393 34.76 -26.73 16.29
C LYS A 393 35.50 -25.91 17.37
N THR A 394 36.80 -25.78 17.18
CA THR A 394 37.66 -24.96 18.05
C THR A 394 37.47 -23.47 17.78
N GLU A 395 37.81 -22.64 18.76
CA GLU A 395 37.70 -21.18 18.64
C GLU A 395 38.53 -20.61 17.47
N ASP A 396 39.66 -21.23 17.16
CA ASP A 396 40.53 -20.82 16.05
C ASP A 396 39.92 -21.14 14.68
N GLU A 397 39.28 -22.31 14.55
CA GLU A 397 38.53 -22.68 13.34
C GLU A 397 37.32 -21.76 13.11
N LEU A 398 36.63 -21.34 14.19
CA LEU A 398 35.50 -20.41 14.11
C LEU A 398 35.96 -19.03 13.64
N LYS A 399 37.10 -18.53 14.13
CA LYS A 399 37.69 -17.27 13.67
C LYS A 399 38.13 -17.35 12.20
N GLU A 400 38.71 -18.46 11.78
CA GLU A 400 39.06 -18.70 10.38
C GLU A 400 37.80 -18.69 9.50
N LEU A 401 36.73 -19.38 9.90
CA LEU A 401 35.46 -19.39 9.18
C LEU A 401 34.80 -18.01 9.16
N GLN A 402 34.86 -17.25 10.24
CA GLN A 402 34.34 -15.89 10.31
C GLN A 402 35.07 -14.96 9.34
N SER A 403 36.40 -15.10 9.22
CA SER A 403 37.17 -14.31 8.25
C SER A 403 36.75 -14.57 6.80
N ARG A 404 36.34 -15.80 6.49
CA ARG A 404 35.84 -16.19 5.15
C ARG A 404 34.37 -15.84 4.94
N HIS A 405 33.57 -15.84 6.00
CA HIS A 405 32.11 -15.70 5.95
C HIS A 405 31.55 -14.76 7.03
N PRO A 406 31.94 -13.47 7.03
CA PRO A 406 31.60 -12.55 8.13
C PRO A 406 30.10 -12.28 8.27
N THR A 407 29.32 -12.48 7.21
CA THR A 407 27.87 -12.20 7.19
C THR A 407 27.02 -13.30 7.83
N ILE A 408 27.56 -14.49 8.04
CA ILE A 408 26.84 -15.65 8.58
C ILE A 408 27.44 -16.20 9.87
N LEU A 409 28.60 -15.71 10.30
CA LEU A 409 29.29 -16.24 11.47
C LEU A 409 29.94 -15.10 12.25
N TYR A 410 29.47 -14.88 13.47
CA TYR A 410 29.96 -13.82 14.35
C TYR A 410 29.70 -14.17 15.82
N PRO A 411 30.58 -13.83 16.77
CA PRO A 411 30.47 -14.30 18.16
C PRO A 411 29.43 -13.56 19.00
N ARG A 412 28.95 -12.40 18.54
CA ARG A 412 28.02 -11.53 19.30
C ARG A 412 26.84 -11.14 18.43
N TRP A 413 25.66 -11.10 19.02
CA TRP A 413 24.44 -10.67 18.34
C TRP A 413 24.63 -9.29 17.66
N THR A 414 24.17 -9.14 16.42
CA THR A 414 24.18 -7.88 15.65
C THR A 414 23.12 -7.90 14.54
N THR A 415 22.54 -6.74 14.23
CA THR A 415 21.61 -6.52 13.10
C THR A 415 22.29 -6.22 11.76
N GLU A 416 23.58 -5.91 11.76
CA GLU A 416 24.30 -5.38 10.60
C GLU A 416 24.18 -6.27 9.35
N TYR A 417 24.06 -7.58 9.55
CA TYR A 417 24.09 -8.57 8.48
C TYR A 417 22.71 -9.07 8.03
N TYR A 418 21.62 -8.59 8.62
CA TYR A 418 20.27 -8.97 8.20
C TYR A 418 19.91 -8.30 6.88
N GLN A 419 19.45 -9.11 5.92
CA GLN A 419 19.10 -8.68 4.57
C GLN A 419 17.59 -8.82 4.29
N GLY A 420 16.90 -9.72 4.98
CA GLY A 420 15.48 -9.99 4.79
C GLY A 420 15.15 -10.75 3.50
N GLY A 421 13.88 -11.15 3.33
CA GLY A 421 13.37 -11.77 2.11
C GLY A 421 14.15 -13.02 1.64
N LEU A 422 14.40 -13.10 0.33
CA LEU A 422 15.16 -14.19 -0.30
C LEU A 422 16.65 -14.17 0.01
N GLU A 423 17.20 -13.03 0.42
CA GLU A 423 18.63 -12.92 0.74
C GLU A 423 19.00 -13.69 2.02
N GLU A 424 18.07 -13.80 2.98
CA GLU A 424 18.24 -14.67 4.15
C GLU A 424 18.35 -16.15 3.75
N HIS A 425 17.67 -16.57 2.69
CA HIS A 425 17.82 -17.92 2.13
C HIS A 425 19.19 -18.13 1.49
N LYS A 426 19.83 -17.08 0.96
CA LYS A 426 21.22 -17.17 0.47
C LYS A 426 22.20 -17.32 1.64
N ARG A 427 21.99 -16.56 2.73
CA ARG A 427 22.77 -16.69 3.98
C ARG A 427 22.63 -18.10 4.57
N LEU A 428 21.41 -18.62 4.68
CA LEU A 428 21.16 -19.98 5.13
C LEU A 428 21.83 -21.02 4.22
N LYS A 429 21.72 -20.88 2.89
CA LYS A 429 22.36 -21.79 1.93
C LYS A 429 23.89 -21.81 2.08
N LEU A 430 24.50 -20.65 2.34
CA LEU A 430 25.93 -20.55 2.62
C LEU A 430 26.28 -21.27 3.94
N ALA A 431 25.53 -21.03 5.01
CA ALA A 431 25.75 -21.70 6.30
C ALA A 431 25.61 -23.23 6.20
N LYS A 432 24.64 -23.72 5.43
CA LYS A 432 24.44 -25.15 5.15
C LYS A 432 25.60 -25.81 4.41
N SER A 433 26.42 -25.03 3.68
CA SER A 433 27.62 -25.57 3.05
C SER A 433 28.74 -25.89 4.05
N ILE A 434 28.66 -25.33 5.26
CA ILE A 434 29.60 -25.56 6.37
C ILE A 434 29.05 -26.65 7.29
N ASP A 435 27.84 -26.46 7.83
CA ASP A 435 27.14 -27.43 8.66
C ASP A 435 25.62 -27.28 8.50
N LYS A 436 24.95 -28.34 8.05
CA LYS A 436 23.51 -28.31 7.75
C LYS A 436 22.65 -28.17 9.01
N LYS A 437 22.96 -28.94 10.06
CA LYS A 437 22.16 -28.99 11.30
C LYS A 437 22.28 -27.66 12.04
N ALA A 438 23.51 -27.20 12.24
CA ALA A 438 23.77 -25.91 12.87
C ALA A 438 23.11 -24.76 12.10
N ALA A 439 23.12 -24.80 10.77
CA ALA A 439 22.49 -23.76 9.95
C ALA A 439 20.97 -23.71 10.13
N VAL A 440 20.29 -24.86 10.12
CA VAL A 440 18.82 -24.91 10.35
C VAL A 440 18.47 -24.47 11.76
N TYR A 441 19.26 -24.86 12.76
CA TYR A 441 19.02 -24.49 14.16
C TYR A 441 19.23 -23.01 14.43
N SER A 442 20.08 -22.37 13.63
CA SER A 442 20.42 -20.94 13.75
C SER A 442 19.50 -20.04 12.92
N ALA A 443 18.39 -20.54 12.40
CA ALA A 443 17.41 -19.75 11.67
C ALA A 443 16.05 -19.78 12.38
N SER A 444 15.37 -18.64 12.40
CA SER A 444 13.97 -18.51 12.79
C SER A 444 13.08 -18.75 11.59
N TRP A 445 11.98 -19.50 11.75
CA TRP A 445 11.16 -20.00 10.64
C TRP A 445 9.69 -19.60 10.74
N GLY A 446 9.11 -19.24 9.60
CA GLY A 446 7.67 -19.20 9.39
C GLY A 446 6.94 -18.04 10.08
N LEU A 447 5.61 -18.20 10.19
CA LEU A 447 4.66 -17.21 10.67
C LEU A 447 4.97 -16.71 12.08
N PHE A 448 5.39 -17.62 12.96
CA PHE A 448 5.70 -17.36 14.37
C PHE A 448 7.20 -17.16 14.63
N GLN A 449 8.04 -17.16 13.59
CA GLN A 449 9.49 -16.99 13.69
C GLN A 449 10.14 -17.93 14.73
N MET A 450 9.77 -19.21 14.67
CA MET A 450 10.28 -20.23 15.58
C MET A 450 11.74 -20.56 15.28
N LEU A 451 12.63 -20.34 16.24
CA LEU A 451 14.06 -20.66 16.10
C LEU A 451 14.26 -22.18 16.04
N GLY A 452 14.97 -22.66 15.02
CA GLY A 452 15.11 -24.10 14.72
C GLY A 452 15.77 -24.91 15.85
N GLU A 453 16.59 -24.27 16.68
CA GLU A 453 17.20 -24.91 17.86
C GLU A 453 16.17 -25.45 18.86
N ASN A 454 14.94 -24.93 18.84
CA ASN A 454 13.87 -25.42 19.70
C ASN A 454 13.51 -26.89 19.45
N LEU A 455 13.89 -27.50 18.32
CA LEU A 455 13.75 -28.94 18.10
C LEU A 455 14.44 -29.80 19.17
N GLU A 456 15.52 -29.31 19.79
CA GLU A 456 16.22 -30.00 20.89
C GLU A 456 15.63 -29.65 22.28
N HIS A 457 14.76 -28.63 22.33
CA HIS A 457 14.23 -28.05 23.55
C HIS A 457 12.69 -28.06 23.54
N ASN A 458 12.07 -26.92 23.22
CA ASN A 458 10.63 -26.68 23.37
C ASN A 458 9.76 -27.39 22.31
N LEU A 459 10.33 -27.84 21.20
CA LEU A 459 9.64 -28.59 20.15
C LEU A 459 10.01 -30.07 20.16
N LYS A 460 10.69 -30.56 21.20
CA LYS A 460 11.18 -31.95 21.26
C LYS A 460 10.07 -32.99 21.12
N ASN A 461 8.87 -32.72 21.61
CA ASN A 461 7.72 -33.62 21.46
C ASN A 461 7.19 -33.70 20.02
N ARG A 462 7.52 -32.70 19.19
CA ARG A 462 7.25 -32.73 17.75
C ARG A 462 8.24 -33.64 17.02
N LEU A 463 9.36 -34.03 17.61
CA LEU A 463 10.37 -34.90 17.01
C LEU A 463 10.07 -36.38 17.31
N ARG A 464 9.65 -37.13 16.28
CA ARG A 464 9.33 -38.57 16.33
C ARG A 464 10.02 -39.29 15.16
N PRO A 465 11.23 -39.84 15.35
CA PRO A 465 11.96 -40.55 14.29
C PRO A 465 11.22 -41.79 13.76
N ASP A 466 10.34 -42.36 14.58
CA ASP A 466 9.53 -43.56 14.34
C ASP A 466 8.18 -43.29 13.66
N ALA A 467 7.68 -42.05 13.73
CA ALA A 467 6.43 -41.65 13.10
C ALA A 467 6.64 -41.38 11.59
N THR A 468 6.63 -42.44 10.79
CA THR A 468 6.84 -42.34 9.33
C THR A 468 5.60 -41.93 8.55
N ASP A 469 4.40 -42.10 9.13
CA ASP A 469 3.11 -41.84 8.49
C ASP A 469 2.30 -40.69 9.14
N ASP A 470 2.80 -40.08 10.21
CA ASP A 470 2.11 -38.96 10.87
C ASP A 470 2.66 -37.61 10.41
N ASP A 471 1.88 -36.93 9.58
CA ASP A 471 2.25 -35.65 9.02
C ASP A 471 2.45 -34.56 10.09
N HIS A 472 1.99 -34.74 11.33
CA HIS A 472 2.15 -33.76 12.40
C HIS A 472 3.55 -33.76 13.03
N PHE A 473 4.35 -34.83 12.93
CA PHE A 473 5.65 -34.93 13.62
C PHE A 473 6.86 -34.81 12.67
N TYR A 474 8.01 -34.41 13.19
CA TYR A 474 9.26 -34.31 12.47
C TYR A 474 10.11 -35.56 12.69
N ARG A 475 10.67 -36.11 11.61
CA ARG A 475 11.66 -37.20 11.71
C ARG A 475 13.01 -36.69 12.19
N ASP A 476 13.44 -35.56 11.65
CA ASP A 476 14.71 -34.90 11.91
C ASP A 476 14.61 -33.40 11.55
N TYR A 477 15.74 -32.69 11.61
CA TYR A 477 15.83 -31.27 11.28
C TYR A 477 15.61 -30.98 9.79
N GLU A 478 15.88 -31.94 8.89
CA GLU A 478 15.65 -31.77 7.44
C GLU A 478 14.16 -31.85 7.14
N ASP A 479 13.43 -32.76 7.81
CA ASP A 479 11.97 -32.87 7.71
C ASP A 479 11.26 -31.66 8.32
N PHE A 480 11.77 -31.12 9.43
CA PHE A 480 11.30 -29.84 9.97
C PHE A 480 11.38 -28.74 8.92
N GLU A 481 12.56 -28.48 8.34
CA GLU A 481 12.73 -27.45 7.32
C GLU A 481 11.80 -27.66 6.12
N ARG A 482 11.69 -28.91 5.65
CA ARG A 482 10.81 -29.26 4.54
C ARG A 482 9.36 -28.88 4.85
N LYS A 483 8.85 -29.25 6.04
CA LYS A 483 7.47 -28.97 6.47
C LYS A 483 7.20 -27.49 6.68
N GLN A 484 8.20 -26.69 7.10
CA GLN A 484 8.07 -25.23 7.12
C GLN A 484 7.71 -24.65 5.73
N SER A 485 8.09 -25.31 4.64
CA SER A 485 7.79 -24.89 3.26
C SER A 485 6.41 -25.36 2.75
N VAL A 486 5.72 -26.23 3.49
CA VAL A 486 4.47 -26.86 3.04
C VAL A 486 3.25 -25.97 3.32
N SER A 487 3.04 -25.58 4.59
CA SER A 487 1.88 -24.78 5.02
C SER A 487 2.19 -24.04 6.34
N GLU A 488 1.54 -22.90 6.56
CA GLU A 488 1.55 -22.15 7.82
C GLU A 488 0.92 -22.95 8.97
N TYR A 489 0.11 -23.98 8.66
CA TYR A 489 -0.41 -24.91 9.66
C TYR A 489 0.72 -25.57 10.48
N TYR A 490 1.84 -25.91 9.85
CA TYR A 490 2.99 -26.45 10.58
C TYR A 490 3.63 -25.42 11.52
N HIS A 491 3.66 -24.14 11.10
CA HIS A 491 4.18 -23.06 11.95
C HIS A 491 3.30 -22.90 13.19
N PHE A 492 1.98 -23.02 13.01
CA PHE A 492 1.00 -22.96 14.10
C PHE A 492 1.14 -24.11 15.09
N LEU A 493 1.29 -25.35 14.61
CA LEU A 493 1.50 -26.50 15.49
C LEU A 493 2.80 -26.37 16.30
N ASP A 494 3.86 -25.83 15.69
CA ASP A 494 5.12 -25.57 16.39
C ASP A 494 4.95 -24.49 17.46
N PHE A 495 4.22 -23.42 17.13
CA PHE A 495 3.88 -22.39 18.11
C PHE A 495 3.10 -22.96 19.30
N LEU A 496 2.08 -23.79 19.06
CA LEU A 496 1.30 -24.43 20.12
C LEU A 496 2.17 -25.29 21.03
N GLU A 497 3.06 -26.11 20.47
CA GLU A 497 3.95 -26.92 21.30
C GLU A 497 4.93 -26.04 22.09
N PHE A 498 5.48 -25.00 21.47
CA PHE A 498 6.39 -24.08 22.15
C PHE A 498 5.76 -23.42 23.38
N ILE A 499 4.54 -22.89 23.27
CA ILE A 499 3.87 -22.25 24.41
C ILE A 499 3.43 -23.25 25.48
N LYS A 500 3.23 -24.53 25.11
CA LYS A 500 2.96 -25.62 26.06
C LYS A 500 4.18 -25.99 26.88
N THR A 501 5.37 -26.01 26.28
CA THR A 501 6.58 -26.47 26.97
C THR A 501 7.33 -25.35 27.66
N LYS A 502 7.41 -24.16 27.04
CA LYS A 502 8.22 -23.04 27.54
C LYS A 502 7.63 -22.50 28.84
N ARG A 503 8.49 -22.33 29.84
CA ARG A 503 8.12 -21.81 31.17
C ARG A 503 8.80 -20.49 31.49
N VAL A 504 8.11 -19.65 32.25
CA VAL A 504 8.63 -18.45 32.89
C VAL A 504 8.26 -18.52 34.38
N LYS A 505 9.25 -18.48 35.26
CA LYS A 505 9.05 -18.57 36.73
C LYS A 505 8.20 -19.78 37.15
N GLY A 506 8.43 -20.93 36.51
CA GLY A 506 7.70 -22.18 36.77
C GLY A 506 6.34 -22.31 36.08
N THR A 507 5.77 -21.24 35.51
CA THR A 507 4.47 -21.23 34.83
C THR A 507 4.67 -21.39 33.31
N ARG A 508 3.84 -22.22 32.64
CA ARG A 508 3.94 -22.39 31.17
C ARG A 508 3.40 -21.15 30.48
N LEU A 509 3.95 -20.81 29.31
CA LEU A 509 3.50 -19.64 28.55
C LEU A 509 2.00 -19.69 28.25
N ILE A 510 1.49 -20.86 27.86
CA ILE A 510 0.08 -21.07 27.55
C ILE A 510 -0.85 -20.78 28.74
N ASP A 511 -0.38 -20.94 29.98
CA ASP A 511 -1.20 -20.71 31.17
C ASP A 511 -1.47 -19.21 31.41
N PHE A 512 -0.59 -18.31 30.93
CA PHE A 512 -0.81 -16.86 31.03
C PHE A 512 -1.95 -16.37 30.13
N ILE A 513 -2.15 -17.04 29.00
CA ILE A 513 -3.14 -16.69 27.96
C ILE A 513 -4.33 -17.67 27.90
N SER A 514 -4.45 -18.57 28.89
CA SER A 514 -5.56 -19.53 28.95
C SER A 514 -6.87 -18.89 29.40
N GLU A 515 -7.99 -19.37 28.85
CA GLU A 515 -9.36 -18.98 29.21
C GLU A 515 -9.71 -19.20 30.69
N LYS A 516 -8.92 -20.02 31.42
CA LYS A 516 -9.02 -20.13 32.88
C LYS A 516 -8.91 -18.76 33.57
N ASN A 517 -8.21 -17.82 32.94
CA ASN A 517 -8.03 -16.45 33.44
C ASN A 517 -9.22 -15.52 33.13
N LYS A 518 -10.30 -16.01 32.48
CA LYS A 518 -11.55 -15.28 32.20
C LYS A 518 -11.33 -13.92 31.54
N GLY A 519 -10.50 -13.87 30.51
CA GLY A 519 -10.14 -12.63 29.79
C GLY A 519 -9.16 -11.70 30.51
N LYS A 520 -8.64 -12.07 31.70
CA LYS A 520 -7.58 -11.35 32.41
C LYS A 520 -6.22 -12.02 32.17
N TYR A 521 -5.76 -12.03 30.93
CA TYR A 521 -4.47 -12.63 30.59
C TYR A 521 -3.30 -11.77 31.04
N ASP A 522 -2.22 -12.44 31.43
CA ASP A 522 -0.95 -11.82 31.77
C ASP A 522 -0.08 -11.68 30.51
N TRP A 523 -0.41 -10.66 29.70
CA TRP A 523 0.31 -10.34 28.48
C TRP A 523 1.75 -9.93 28.73
N GLU A 524 2.06 -9.42 29.93
CA GLU A 524 3.41 -9.01 30.32
C GLU A 524 4.31 -10.24 30.47
N SER A 525 3.89 -11.22 31.27
CA SER A 525 4.64 -12.48 31.46
C SER A 525 4.69 -13.32 30.19
N PHE A 526 3.61 -13.33 29.40
CA PHE A 526 3.60 -14.02 28.10
C PHE A 526 4.59 -13.37 27.12
N ALA A 527 4.52 -12.05 26.94
CA ALA A 527 5.42 -11.33 26.05
C ALA A 527 6.88 -11.45 26.49
N TYR A 528 7.15 -11.43 27.78
CA TYR A 528 8.49 -11.66 28.32
C TYR A 528 9.03 -13.04 27.96
N GLY A 529 8.25 -14.11 28.17
CA GLY A 529 8.74 -15.46 27.89
C GLY A 529 8.80 -15.81 26.41
N TYR A 530 8.00 -15.14 25.57
CA TYR A 530 8.00 -15.34 24.12
C TYR A 530 9.04 -14.48 23.40
N ASN A 531 9.15 -13.18 23.76
CA ASN A 531 10.01 -12.20 23.09
C ASN A 531 11.29 -11.84 23.87
N GLY A 532 11.47 -12.34 25.09
CA GLY A 532 12.63 -12.07 25.95
C GLY A 532 12.59 -10.71 26.67
N ARG A 533 13.67 -10.37 27.40
CA ARG A 533 13.78 -9.14 28.23
C ARG A 533 13.48 -7.84 27.47
N GLY A 534 13.73 -7.81 26.17
CA GLY A 534 13.50 -6.64 25.30
C GLY A 534 12.03 -6.33 25.01
N TYR A 535 11.07 -7.13 25.51
CA TYR A 535 9.67 -7.00 25.11
C TYR A 535 9.03 -5.64 25.45
N LYS A 536 9.32 -5.06 26.62
CA LYS A 536 8.78 -3.76 27.05
C LYS A 536 9.17 -2.63 26.09
N LYS A 537 10.39 -2.69 25.56
CA LYS A 537 10.90 -1.68 24.64
C LYS A 537 10.13 -1.65 23.31
N ASN A 538 9.63 -2.81 22.88
CA ASN A 538 8.82 -2.98 21.67
C ASN A 538 7.32 -2.97 21.94
N GLN A 539 6.92 -2.81 23.22
CA GLN A 539 5.54 -2.76 23.70
C GLN A 539 4.71 -4.00 23.30
N TYR A 540 5.31 -5.20 23.30
CA TYR A 540 4.62 -6.41 22.87
C TYR A 540 3.41 -6.75 23.75
N ASP A 541 3.56 -6.59 25.06
CA ASP A 541 2.50 -6.71 26.05
C ASP A 541 1.30 -5.80 25.75
N ILE A 542 1.56 -4.52 25.47
CA ILE A 542 0.52 -3.54 25.14
C ILE A 542 -0.14 -3.86 23.80
N LYS A 543 0.66 -4.25 22.79
CA LYS A 543 0.16 -4.62 21.45
C LYS A 543 -0.70 -5.87 21.49
N LEU A 544 -0.25 -6.91 22.18
CA LEU A 544 -1.01 -8.16 22.37
C LEU A 544 -2.34 -7.88 23.08
N GLN A 545 -2.33 -7.08 24.14
CA GLN A 545 -3.55 -6.71 24.84
C GLN A 545 -4.50 -5.89 23.94
N ALA A 546 -3.99 -4.95 23.16
CA ALA A 546 -4.79 -4.14 22.25
C ALA A 546 -5.40 -4.99 21.12
N ALA A 547 -4.59 -5.87 20.50
CA ALA A 547 -5.04 -6.80 19.48
C ALA A 547 -6.07 -7.79 20.04
N TYR A 548 -5.86 -8.31 21.25
CA TYR A 548 -6.86 -9.14 21.91
C TYR A 548 -8.17 -8.39 22.13
N ARG A 549 -8.16 -7.14 22.60
CA ARG A 549 -9.40 -6.36 22.78
C ARG A 549 -10.13 -6.13 21.46
N LYS A 550 -9.38 -5.85 20.39
CA LYS A 550 -9.90 -5.74 19.03
C LYS A 550 -10.67 -7.01 18.68
N TYR A 551 -10.02 -8.18 18.68
CA TYR A 551 -10.70 -9.44 18.36
C TYR A 551 -11.75 -9.83 19.41
N GLN A 552 -11.56 -9.58 20.69
CA GLN A 552 -12.54 -9.89 21.72
C GLN A 552 -13.85 -9.15 21.45
N SER A 553 -13.80 -7.86 21.08
CA SER A 553 -15.00 -7.10 20.71
C SER A 553 -15.71 -7.73 19.50
N THR A 554 -14.92 -8.26 18.58
CA THR A 554 -15.35 -8.96 17.38
C THR A 554 -16.08 -10.28 17.74
N TYR A 555 -15.51 -11.10 18.62
CA TYR A 555 -16.07 -12.40 19.01
C TYR A 555 -17.05 -12.36 20.20
N THR A 556 -17.17 -11.27 20.98
CA THR A 556 -18.15 -11.15 22.10
C THR A 556 -19.44 -10.43 21.72
N ALA A 557 -19.56 -9.99 20.47
CA ALA A 557 -20.83 -9.54 19.92
C ALA A 557 -21.87 -10.68 20.01
N PRO A 558 -23.15 -10.36 20.32
CA PRO A 558 -24.21 -11.36 20.41
C PRO A 558 -24.27 -12.20 19.13
N GLU A 559 -24.63 -13.48 19.24
CA GLU A 559 -24.56 -14.49 18.17
C GLU A 559 -25.28 -14.10 16.86
N LYS A 560 -26.21 -13.13 16.94
CA LYS A 560 -26.88 -12.51 15.80
C LYS A 560 -25.94 -11.68 14.90
N ASP A 561 -24.80 -11.24 15.44
CA ASP A 561 -23.84 -10.29 14.86
C ASP A 561 -22.51 -10.96 14.44
N ARG A 562 -22.34 -12.27 14.69
CA ARG A 562 -21.16 -13.07 14.25
C ARG A 562 -21.30 -13.67 12.85
N SER A 563 -22.49 -13.53 12.25
CA SER A 563 -22.68 -13.90 10.86
C SER A 563 -22.10 -12.77 10.01
N GLY A 564 -21.07 -13.06 9.23
CA GLY A 564 -20.66 -12.14 8.17
C GLY A 564 -21.86 -11.77 7.30
N PHE A 565 -21.73 -10.70 6.52
CA PHE A 565 -22.83 -10.22 5.67
C PHE A 565 -23.46 -11.37 4.86
N ILE A 566 -24.79 -11.42 4.85
CA ILE A 566 -25.59 -12.53 4.29
C ILE A 566 -26.27 -12.03 3.00
N PRO A 567 -26.00 -12.63 1.82
CA PRO A 567 -26.65 -12.21 0.59
C PRO A 567 -28.12 -12.64 0.56
N ILE A 568 -28.99 -11.72 0.16
CA ILE A 568 -30.32 -11.99 -0.38
C ILE A 568 -30.13 -12.11 -1.90
N ILE A 569 -30.26 -13.32 -2.42
CA ILE A 569 -30.00 -13.63 -3.83
C ILE A 569 -31.27 -13.44 -4.65
N ASP A 570 -31.24 -12.43 -5.50
CA ASP A 570 -32.32 -12.11 -6.43
C ASP A 570 -31.89 -12.40 -7.87
N ALA A 571 -32.50 -13.39 -8.52
CA ALA A 571 -32.42 -13.58 -9.96
C ALA A 571 -33.44 -12.68 -10.68
N GLY A 572 -32.96 -11.72 -11.45
CA GLY A 572 -33.78 -10.76 -12.19
C GLY A 572 -34.80 -11.45 -13.09
N HIS A 573 -36.01 -10.87 -13.19
CA HIS A 573 -37.12 -11.30 -14.06
C HIS A 573 -37.71 -12.66 -13.69
N GLY A 574 -38.58 -13.22 -14.53
CA GLY A 574 -39.28 -14.49 -14.41
C GLY A 574 -38.69 -15.59 -15.30
N GLY A 575 -39.08 -16.84 -15.08
CA GLY A 575 -38.65 -18.01 -15.84
C GLY A 575 -39.67 -18.48 -16.89
N ILE A 576 -39.81 -19.79 -17.09
CA ILE A 576 -40.74 -20.38 -18.07
C ILE A 576 -41.79 -21.24 -17.36
N ILE A 577 -43.07 -20.90 -17.56
CA ILE A 577 -44.20 -21.67 -17.03
C ILE A 577 -45.04 -22.15 -18.22
N ASP A 578 -45.33 -23.45 -18.29
CA ASP A 578 -46.10 -24.08 -19.37
C ASP A 578 -45.58 -23.75 -20.78
N GLY A 579 -44.25 -23.68 -20.93
CA GLY A 579 -43.59 -23.34 -22.19
C GLY A 579 -43.68 -21.86 -22.60
N LYS A 580 -44.19 -20.98 -21.72
CA LYS A 580 -44.28 -19.54 -21.96
C LYS A 580 -43.34 -18.79 -21.02
N TYR A 581 -42.53 -17.91 -21.60
CA TYR A 581 -41.68 -17.00 -20.82
C TYR A 581 -42.54 -15.98 -20.08
N THR A 582 -42.27 -15.80 -18.79
CA THR A 582 -43.16 -15.03 -17.90
C THR A 582 -42.86 -13.52 -17.92
N THR A 583 -41.68 -13.10 -18.40
CA THR A 583 -41.31 -11.67 -18.49
C THR A 583 -41.33 -11.17 -19.92
N LYS A 584 -42.24 -10.24 -20.22
CA LYS A 584 -42.31 -9.65 -21.55
C LYS A 584 -41.09 -8.76 -21.84
N GLY A 585 -40.49 -8.94 -23.02
CA GLY A 585 -39.43 -8.04 -23.52
C GLY A 585 -38.03 -8.31 -23.00
N LYS A 586 -37.85 -9.27 -22.10
CA LYS A 586 -36.54 -9.68 -21.56
C LYS A 586 -36.02 -10.98 -22.18
N GLN A 587 -36.16 -11.05 -23.50
CA GLN A 587 -35.77 -12.18 -24.32
C GLN A 587 -35.22 -11.67 -25.66
N TYR A 588 -34.32 -12.44 -26.27
CA TYR A 588 -33.79 -12.12 -27.60
C TYR A 588 -33.77 -13.36 -28.50
N ARG A 589 -34.25 -13.20 -29.74
CA ARG A 589 -34.22 -14.23 -30.78
C ARG A 589 -33.33 -13.79 -31.93
N TYR A 590 -32.25 -14.52 -32.16
CA TYR A 590 -31.34 -14.28 -33.27
C TYR A 590 -31.91 -14.84 -34.58
N ASP A 591 -31.49 -14.25 -35.70
CA ASP A 591 -31.93 -14.66 -37.05
C ASP A 591 -31.53 -16.11 -37.39
N ASP A 592 -30.51 -16.65 -36.72
CA ASP A 592 -30.07 -18.04 -36.85
C ASP A 592 -30.87 -19.03 -35.98
N GLY A 593 -31.88 -18.54 -35.24
CA GLY A 593 -32.77 -19.34 -34.40
C GLY A 593 -32.30 -19.50 -32.95
N LEU A 594 -31.15 -18.95 -32.55
CA LEU A 594 -30.75 -18.92 -31.14
C LEU A 594 -31.72 -18.07 -30.32
N GLU A 595 -32.21 -18.60 -29.21
CA GLU A 595 -33.07 -17.86 -28.27
C GLU A 595 -32.44 -17.81 -26.88
N ILE A 596 -32.54 -16.66 -26.24
CA ILE A 596 -32.09 -16.46 -24.86
C ILE A 596 -33.14 -15.67 -24.08
N PHE A 597 -33.36 -16.10 -22.84
CA PHE A 597 -34.32 -15.51 -21.92
C PHE A 597 -33.58 -15.07 -20.66
N GLU A 598 -33.58 -13.78 -20.35
CA GLU A 598 -32.77 -13.17 -19.29
C GLU A 598 -33.03 -13.85 -17.94
N GLY A 599 -34.30 -13.99 -17.56
CA GLY A 599 -34.66 -14.59 -16.28
C GLY A 599 -34.37 -16.08 -16.16
N VAL A 600 -34.25 -16.81 -17.27
CA VAL A 600 -33.84 -18.23 -17.27
C VAL A 600 -32.34 -18.35 -16.99
N ILE A 601 -31.51 -17.55 -17.66
CA ILE A 601 -30.06 -17.56 -17.43
C ILE A 601 -29.69 -17.03 -16.03
N ASN A 602 -30.36 -15.96 -15.56
CA ASN A 602 -30.13 -15.39 -14.23
C ASN A 602 -30.42 -16.42 -13.13
N ARG A 603 -31.53 -17.17 -13.23
CA ARG A 603 -31.86 -18.26 -12.29
C ARG A 603 -30.85 -19.38 -12.36
N LYS A 604 -30.40 -19.75 -13.56
CA LYS A 604 -29.43 -20.85 -13.70
C LYS A 604 -28.09 -20.50 -13.06
N ILE A 605 -27.62 -19.27 -13.25
CA ILE A 605 -26.44 -18.72 -12.55
C ILE A 605 -26.69 -18.69 -11.04
N GLY A 606 -27.85 -18.22 -10.59
CA GLY A 606 -28.26 -18.20 -9.18
C GLY A 606 -28.26 -19.59 -8.54
N LYS A 607 -28.74 -20.62 -9.23
CA LYS A 607 -28.73 -22.02 -8.75
C LYS A 607 -27.30 -22.52 -8.56
N TYR A 608 -26.42 -22.28 -9.52
CA TYR A 608 -24.99 -22.63 -9.37
C TYR A 608 -24.31 -21.86 -8.24
N LEU A 609 -24.69 -20.59 -8.02
CA LEU A 609 -24.19 -19.83 -6.88
C LEU A 609 -24.65 -20.44 -5.56
N ILE A 610 -25.94 -20.77 -5.44
CA ILE A 610 -26.51 -21.40 -4.24
C ILE A 610 -25.81 -22.73 -3.95
N GLU A 611 -25.62 -23.59 -4.96
CA GLU A 611 -24.89 -24.86 -4.81
C GLU A 611 -23.49 -24.64 -4.19
N LEU A 612 -22.74 -23.62 -4.66
CA LEU A 612 -21.42 -23.29 -4.13
C LEU A 612 -21.48 -22.72 -2.70
N LEU A 613 -22.51 -21.94 -2.37
CA LEU A 613 -22.69 -21.39 -1.03
C LEU A 613 -23.07 -22.47 -0.02
N GLU A 614 -23.93 -23.41 -0.41
CA GLU A 614 -24.26 -24.60 0.38
C GLU A 614 -23.02 -25.47 0.63
N GLU A 615 -22.22 -25.74 -0.41
CA GLU A 615 -20.96 -26.50 -0.29
C GLU A 615 -19.97 -25.83 0.67
N ALA A 616 -19.89 -24.50 0.64
CA ALA A 616 -19.01 -23.72 1.51
C ALA A 616 -19.62 -23.40 2.89
N SER A 617 -20.85 -23.86 3.17
CA SER A 617 -21.58 -23.54 4.41
C SER A 617 -21.71 -22.02 4.68
N ILE A 618 -21.84 -21.21 3.62
CA ILE A 618 -22.05 -19.77 3.72
C ILE A 618 -23.55 -19.50 3.76
N PRO A 619 -24.08 -18.79 4.78
CA PRO A 619 -25.51 -18.48 4.84
C PRO A 619 -25.94 -17.56 3.69
N TYR A 620 -27.15 -17.75 3.19
CA TYR A 620 -27.81 -16.91 2.19
C TYR A 620 -29.32 -16.95 2.35
N HIS A 621 -30.03 -16.00 1.74
CA HIS A 621 -31.49 -16.07 1.55
C HIS A 621 -31.78 -16.17 0.05
N ASN A 622 -32.49 -17.23 -0.36
CA ASN A 622 -32.99 -17.35 -1.73
C ASN A 622 -34.29 -16.57 -1.87
N LEU A 623 -34.28 -15.49 -2.65
CA LEU A 623 -35.47 -14.66 -2.87
C LEU A 623 -36.27 -15.10 -4.10
N THR A 624 -35.61 -15.32 -5.23
CA THR A 624 -36.29 -15.51 -6.53
C THR A 624 -35.73 -16.65 -7.38
N VAL A 625 -34.64 -17.31 -6.97
CA VAL A 625 -33.94 -18.31 -7.79
C VAL A 625 -34.80 -19.55 -8.06
N ASP A 626 -35.63 -19.94 -7.08
CA ASP A 626 -36.50 -21.13 -7.17
C ASP A 626 -37.92 -20.82 -7.67
N HIS A 627 -38.22 -19.55 -7.95
CA HIS A 627 -39.53 -19.10 -8.41
C HIS A 627 -39.52 -18.83 -9.91
N GLU A 628 -40.30 -19.58 -10.69
CA GLU A 628 -40.44 -19.36 -12.13
C GLU A 628 -41.38 -18.17 -12.46
N GLU A 629 -42.21 -17.72 -11.50
CA GLU A 629 -43.00 -16.50 -11.68
C GLU A 629 -42.12 -15.24 -11.72
N ASP A 630 -42.57 -14.22 -12.46
CA ASP A 630 -41.96 -12.90 -12.39
C ASP A 630 -42.48 -12.13 -11.17
N ILE A 631 -41.82 -12.33 -10.03
CA ILE A 631 -42.14 -11.65 -8.77
C ILE A 631 -41.97 -10.13 -8.95
N SER A 632 -42.96 -9.34 -8.54
CA SER A 632 -42.94 -7.89 -8.74
C SER A 632 -41.78 -7.22 -7.99
N LEU A 633 -41.21 -6.16 -8.54
CA LEU A 633 -40.11 -5.42 -7.89
C LEU A 633 -40.50 -4.92 -6.49
N THR A 634 -41.77 -4.56 -6.29
CA THR A 634 -42.31 -4.16 -4.98
C THR A 634 -42.30 -5.30 -3.97
N ASP A 635 -42.66 -6.51 -4.40
CA ASP A 635 -42.65 -7.68 -3.51
C ASP A 635 -41.22 -8.10 -3.17
N ARG A 636 -40.30 -8.08 -4.15
CA ARG A 636 -38.86 -8.35 -3.95
C ARG A 636 -38.28 -7.42 -2.87
N VAL A 637 -38.51 -6.12 -3.00
CA VAL A 637 -38.06 -5.11 -2.04
C VAL A 637 -38.73 -5.27 -0.67
N ARG A 638 -40.04 -5.56 -0.64
CA ARG A 638 -40.77 -5.75 0.62
C ARG A 638 -40.16 -6.88 1.44
N GLU A 639 -39.87 -8.01 0.80
CA GLU A 639 -39.27 -9.16 1.46
C GLU A 639 -37.82 -8.90 1.86
N ALA A 640 -37.02 -8.30 0.98
CA ALA A 640 -35.64 -7.92 1.32
C ALA A 640 -35.59 -6.97 2.53
N ASN A 641 -36.48 -5.98 2.58
CA ASN A 641 -36.60 -5.06 3.72
C ASN A 641 -37.09 -5.75 4.99
N ALA A 642 -38.01 -6.71 4.88
CA ALA A 642 -38.46 -7.49 6.03
C ALA A 642 -37.30 -8.31 6.64
N LEU A 643 -36.46 -8.93 5.80
CA LEU A 643 -35.25 -9.63 6.25
C LEU A 643 -34.27 -8.67 6.92
N TYR A 644 -34.01 -7.53 6.30
CA TYR A 644 -33.11 -6.52 6.85
C TYR A 644 -33.61 -5.97 8.20
N ASP A 645 -34.92 -5.76 8.36
CA ASP A 645 -35.52 -5.34 9.63
C ASP A 645 -35.35 -6.42 10.72
N THR A 646 -35.23 -7.70 10.36
CA THR A 646 -34.91 -8.78 11.31
C THR A 646 -33.43 -8.91 11.62
N ASN A 647 -32.55 -8.69 10.64
CA ASN A 647 -31.11 -8.80 10.74
C ASN A 647 -30.43 -7.83 9.76
N SER A 648 -29.70 -6.84 10.29
CA SER A 648 -28.98 -5.84 9.50
C SER A 648 -27.76 -6.37 8.75
N ASN A 649 -27.40 -7.64 8.92
CA ASN A 649 -26.31 -8.28 8.18
C ASN A 649 -26.76 -8.74 6.78
N TYR A 650 -28.07 -8.73 6.49
CA TYR A 650 -28.53 -8.99 5.13
C TYR A 650 -28.18 -7.85 4.18
N TYR A 651 -27.71 -8.20 2.99
CA TYR A 651 -27.56 -7.26 1.88
C TYR A 651 -28.22 -7.84 0.62
N PHE A 652 -28.69 -6.97 -0.27
CA PHE A 652 -29.39 -7.37 -1.47
C PHE A 652 -28.44 -7.46 -2.66
N MET A 653 -28.41 -8.61 -3.34
CA MET A 653 -27.62 -8.84 -4.55
C MET A 653 -28.54 -9.32 -5.67
N SER A 654 -28.70 -8.48 -6.70
CA SER A 654 -29.54 -8.79 -7.85
C SER A 654 -28.69 -9.18 -9.07
N ILE A 655 -29.00 -10.34 -9.65
CA ILE A 655 -28.31 -10.96 -10.79
C ILE A 655 -29.12 -10.68 -12.05
N HIS A 656 -28.55 -9.88 -12.95
CA HIS A 656 -29.12 -9.50 -14.24
C HIS A 656 -28.15 -9.81 -15.40
N SER A 657 -28.65 -9.64 -16.62
CA SER A 657 -27.88 -9.62 -17.86
C SER A 657 -28.45 -8.52 -18.76
N ASN A 658 -27.59 -7.76 -19.43
CA ASN A 658 -27.98 -6.51 -20.08
C ASN A 658 -28.43 -6.72 -21.54
N ALA A 659 -29.02 -5.68 -22.15
CA ALA A 659 -29.26 -5.61 -23.58
C ALA A 659 -29.26 -4.14 -24.05
N ALA A 660 -28.81 -3.90 -25.30
CA ALA A 660 -28.78 -2.56 -25.90
C ALA A 660 -29.77 -2.39 -27.07
N SER A 661 -30.33 -3.48 -27.59
CA SER A 661 -31.26 -3.50 -28.70
C SER A 661 -32.62 -2.97 -28.29
N THR A 662 -33.24 -2.19 -29.16
CA THR A 662 -34.61 -1.67 -28.96
C THR A 662 -35.69 -2.70 -29.28
N GLY A 663 -35.32 -3.88 -29.79
CA GLY A 663 -36.23 -4.97 -30.15
C GLY A 663 -35.80 -6.31 -29.54
N THR A 664 -36.67 -7.31 -29.60
CA THR A 664 -36.45 -8.65 -29.03
C THR A 664 -35.99 -9.69 -30.06
N SER A 665 -35.61 -9.26 -31.27
CA SER A 665 -35.12 -10.14 -32.32
C SER A 665 -34.26 -9.41 -33.34
N GLY A 666 -33.34 -10.13 -33.97
CA GLY A 666 -32.47 -9.62 -35.05
C GLY A 666 -31.03 -10.14 -34.94
N ASN A 667 -30.09 -9.40 -35.55
CA ASN A 667 -28.66 -9.76 -35.53
C ASN A 667 -27.93 -9.46 -34.21
N GLY A 668 -28.60 -8.83 -33.24
CA GLY A 668 -28.00 -8.44 -31.96
C GLY A 668 -27.40 -7.03 -31.95
N SER A 669 -26.86 -6.66 -30.80
CA SER A 669 -26.08 -5.44 -30.57
C SER A 669 -24.58 -5.76 -30.49
N ASN A 670 -23.76 -4.71 -30.61
CA ASN A 670 -22.32 -4.77 -30.33
C ASN A 670 -21.97 -4.32 -28.91
N ALA A 671 -22.97 -4.00 -28.08
CA ALA A 671 -22.71 -3.67 -26.68
C ALA A 671 -22.25 -4.96 -25.97
N ALA A 672 -21.18 -4.85 -25.19
CA ALA A 672 -20.54 -5.99 -24.55
C ALA A 672 -20.02 -5.62 -23.16
N GLY A 673 -19.94 -6.58 -22.25
CA GLY A 673 -19.23 -6.49 -20.97
C GLY A 673 -20.09 -6.48 -19.71
N PHE A 674 -19.42 -6.61 -18.58
CA PHE A 674 -20.00 -6.61 -17.23
C PHE A 674 -20.21 -5.20 -16.70
N GLU A 675 -21.25 -5.01 -15.89
CA GLU A 675 -21.47 -3.78 -15.14
C GLU A 675 -21.90 -4.10 -13.70
N VAL A 676 -21.60 -3.22 -12.75
CA VAL A 676 -22.11 -3.28 -11.37
C VAL A 676 -22.78 -1.96 -11.07
N TRP A 677 -23.96 -2.00 -10.46
CA TRP A 677 -24.81 -0.84 -10.22
C TRP A 677 -25.21 -0.73 -8.75
N THR A 678 -25.25 0.50 -8.26
CA THR A 678 -25.68 0.90 -6.92
C THR A 678 -26.72 2.02 -7.02
N SER A 679 -27.24 2.47 -5.87
CA SER A 679 -28.11 3.64 -5.77
C SER A 679 -27.28 4.90 -5.60
N VAL A 680 -27.72 6.02 -6.16
CA VAL A 680 -26.97 7.30 -6.12
C VAL A 680 -26.46 7.67 -4.74
N GLY A 681 -25.16 7.86 -4.64
CA GLY A 681 -24.45 8.40 -3.50
C GLY A 681 -23.68 7.34 -2.70
N GLN A 682 -22.68 7.81 -1.97
CA GLN A 682 -21.73 6.96 -1.26
C GLN A 682 -22.33 6.31 0.00
N THR A 683 -22.44 4.99 -0.02
CA THR A 683 -23.03 4.13 1.00
C THR A 683 -22.21 2.84 1.17
N LYS A 684 -22.71 1.94 2.01
CA LYS A 684 -22.11 0.60 2.15
C LYS A 684 -22.31 -0.27 0.91
N SER A 685 -23.27 0.06 0.03
CA SER A 685 -23.48 -0.64 -1.24
C SER A 685 -22.24 -0.54 -2.14
N ASP A 686 -21.57 0.60 -2.12
CA ASP A 686 -20.41 0.96 -2.95
C ASP A 686 -19.15 0.22 -2.49
N GLU A 687 -19.00 0.02 -1.18
CA GLU A 687 -17.99 -0.88 -0.60
C GLU A 687 -18.17 -2.32 -1.14
N LEU A 688 -19.41 -2.83 -1.15
CA LEU A 688 -19.71 -4.18 -1.66
C LEU A 688 -19.53 -4.26 -3.18
N ALA A 689 -19.95 -3.23 -3.91
CA ALA A 689 -19.82 -3.13 -5.35
C ALA A 689 -18.35 -3.05 -5.80
N THR A 690 -17.49 -2.40 -5.00
CA THR A 690 -16.04 -2.38 -5.22
C THR A 690 -15.44 -3.79 -5.15
N VAL A 691 -15.88 -4.62 -4.19
CA VAL A 691 -15.48 -6.04 -4.11
C VAL A 691 -15.96 -6.79 -5.36
N ALA A 692 -17.20 -6.54 -5.80
CA ALA A 692 -17.73 -7.13 -7.03
C ALA A 692 -16.88 -6.76 -8.27
N ALA A 693 -16.59 -5.47 -8.44
CA ALA A 693 -15.82 -4.95 -9.55
C ALA A 693 -14.40 -5.54 -9.60
N LYS A 694 -13.74 -5.68 -8.45
CA LYS A 694 -12.43 -6.33 -8.31
C LYS A 694 -12.46 -7.76 -8.87
N TRP A 695 -13.42 -8.58 -8.42
CA TRP A 695 -13.50 -9.97 -8.85
C TRP A 695 -13.89 -10.13 -10.31
N TYR A 696 -14.81 -9.32 -10.85
CA TYR A 696 -15.11 -9.37 -12.28
C TYR A 696 -13.89 -9.05 -13.14
N LYS A 697 -13.11 -8.02 -12.79
CA LYS A 697 -11.87 -7.68 -13.50
C LYS A 697 -10.83 -8.81 -13.44
N GLN A 698 -10.76 -9.51 -12.31
CA GLN A 698 -9.80 -10.60 -12.11
C GLN A 698 -10.23 -11.90 -12.81
N GLU A 699 -11.50 -12.28 -12.71
CA GLU A 699 -12.01 -13.55 -13.26
C GLU A 699 -12.33 -13.47 -14.75
N PHE A 700 -12.54 -12.27 -15.29
CA PHE A 700 -12.90 -12.04 -16.69
C PHE A 700 -12.00 -10.99 -17.38
N PRO A 701 -10.67 -11.21 -17.44
CA PRO A 701 -9.78 -10.29 -18.15
C PRO A 701 -10.08 -10.22 -19.66
N ASP A 702 -10.72 -11.26 -20.20
CA ASP A 702 -11.10 -11.37 -21.61
C ASP A 702 -12.39 -10.61 -21.97
N PHE A 703 -13.15 -10.16 -20.96
CA PHE A 703 -14.39 -9.42 -21.15
C PHE A 703 -14.25 -7.99 -20.66
N ARG A 704 -14.95 -7.07 -21.31
CA ARG A 704 -14.94 -5.67 -20.88
C ARG A 704 -15.65 -5.54 -19.53
N PHE A 705 -15.03 -4.87 -18.58
CA PHE A 705 -15.72 -4.36 -17.39
C PHE A 705 -16.05 -2.87 -17.60
N ARG A 706 -17.32 -2.49 -17.43
CA ARG A 706 -17.80 -1.12 -17.60
C ARG A 706 -17.96 -0.48 -16.23
N GLN A 707 -17.06 0.44 -15.93
CA GLN A 707 -17.06 1.21 -14.69
C GLN A 707 -17.45 2.67 -14.95
N ASP A 708 -18.13 3.29 -13.99
CA ASP A 708 -18.12 4.74 -13.80
C ASP A 708 -17.14 5.02 -12.65
N MET A 709 -16.46 6.18 -12.66
CA MET A 709 -15.51 6.57 -11.60
C MET A 709 -15.75 8.02 -11.14
N LYS A 710 -16.94 8.57 -11.43
CA LYS A 710 -17.25 9.99 -11.18
C LYS A 710 -17.16 10.39 -9.72
N ASP A 711 -17.51 9.48 -8.81
CA ASP A 711 -17.54 9.68 -7.36
C ASP A 711 -16.47 8.89 -6.59
N GLY A 712 -15.70 8.05 -7.29
CA GLY A 712 -14.41 7.53 -6.82
C GLY A 712 -14.32 6.02 -6.64
N ASP A 713 -15.39 5.28 -6.89
CA ASP A 713 -15.45 3.82 -6.98
C ASP A 713 -15.74 3.37 -8.42
N ALA A 714 -15.98 2.09 -8.65
CA ALA A 714 -16.02 1.48 -9.99
C ALA A 714 -17.42 1.08 -10.45
N ASP A 715 -18.42 1.25 -9.59
CA ASP A 715 -19.81 0.98 -9.90
C ASP A 715 -20.42 2.10 -10.75
N LYS A 716 -21.63 1.83 -11.25
CA LYS A 716 -22.38 2.75 -12.06
C LYS A 716 -23.59 3.22 -11.28
N GLU A 717 -23.83 4.51 -11.37
CA GLU A 717 -24.99 5.16 -10.81
C GLU A 717 -25.77 5.91 -11.89
N HIS A 718 -27.05 6.13 -11.63
CA HIS A 718 -27.81 7.09 -12.42
C HIS A 718 -27.46 8.52 -11.98
N GLU A 719 -27.58 9.51 -12.87
CA GLU A 719 -27.33 10.91 -12.49
C GLU A 719 -28.34 11.43 -11.46
N LYS A 720 -29.53 10.83 -11.42
CA LYS A 720 -30.60 11.18 -10.47
C LYS A 720 -31.11 9.94 -9.78
N GLU A 721 -31.29 10.04 -8.47
CA GLU A 721 -31.90 8.98 -7.65
C GLU A 721 -33.31 8.59 -8.14
N SER A 722 -34.06 9.52 -8.75
CA SER A 722 -35.37 9.22 -9.35
C SER A 722 -35.30 8.16 -10.45
N GLU A 723 -34.15 8.02 -11.11
CA GLU A 723 -33.89 7.15 -12.26
C GLU A 723 -33.16 5.86 -11.87
N SER A 724 -32.63 5.76 -10.64
CA SER A 724 -32.03 4.53 -10.11
C SER A 724 -33.00 3.35 -10.16
N PHE A 725 -32.43 2.16 -10.37
CA PHE A 725 -33.19 0.91 -10.32
C PHE A 725 -34.02 0.83 -9.03
N PHE A 726 -35.30 0.48 -9.20
CA PHE A 726 -36.27 0.49 -8.12
C PHE A 726 -35.80 -0.34 -6.91
N VAL A 727 -35.21 -1.51 -7.18
CA VAL A 727 -34.72 -2.44 -6.14
C VAL A 727 -33.51 -1.89 -5.38
N LEU A 728 -32.64 -1.10 -6.02
CA LEU A 728 -31.50 -0.48 -5.35
C LEU A 728 -31.96 0.68 -4.48
N ARG A 729 -32.82 1.54 -5.02
CA ARG A 729 -33.31 2.74 -4.30
C ARG A 729 -34.25 2.43 -3.14
N LYS A 730 -35.07 1.37 -3.24
CA LYS A 730 -36.12 1.09 -2.24
C LYS A 730 -35.73 0.03 -1.21
N THR A 731 -34.56 -0.59 -1.36
CA THR A 731 -34.00 -1.48 -0.34
C THR A 731 -33.39 -0.64 0.79
N LYS A 732 -33.68 -0.99 2.04
CA LYS A 732 -33.21 -0.30 3.25
C LYS A 732 -31.75 -0.62 3.58
N GLY A 733 -31.33 -1.86 3.31
CA GLY A 733 -29.97 -2.34 3.54
C GLY A 733 -29.06 -2.11 2.33
N PRO A 734 -27.76 -2.46 2.44
CA PRO A 734 -26.82 -2.40 1.33
C PRO A 734 -27.35 -3.22 0.14
N ALA A 735 -27.27 -2.67 -1.07
CA ALA A 735 -27.84 -3.28 -2.26
C ALA A 735 -27.00 -2.97 -3.51
N PHE A 736 -26.64 -4.01 -4.25
CA PHE A 736 -26.03 -3.85 -5.57
C PHE A 736 -26.64 -4.81 -6.60
N LEU A 737 -26.52 -4.44 -7.87
CA LEU A 737 -27.01 -5.21 -9.01
C LEU A 737 -25.86 -5.46 -9.97
N VAL A 738 -25.74 -6.70 -10.45
CA VAL A 738 -24.74 -7.07 -11.44
C VAL A 738 -25.41 -7.31 -12.79
N GLU A 739 -24.86 -6.69 -13.84
CA GLU A 739 -25.25 -6.93 -15.22
C GLU A 739 -24.21 -7.86 -15.87
N ASN A 740 -24.57 -9.14 -15.98
CA ASN A 740 -23.71 -10.18 -16.52
C ASN A 740 -23.78 -10.20 -18.05
N LEU A 741 -22.91 -9.40 -18.68
CA LEU A 741 -22.78 -9.32 -20.13
C LEU A 741 -24.07 -8.87 -20.83
N PHE A 742 -24.07 -8.83 -22.16
CA PHE A 742 -25.20 -8.43 -22.98
C PHE A 742 -25.81 -9.65 -23.68
N TYR A 743 -27.04 -10.04 -23.34
CA TYR A 743 -27.69 -11.22 -23.95
C TYR A 743 -28.11 -11.00 -25.40
N ASP A 744 -28.17 -9.74 -25.85
CA ASP A 744 -28.38 -9.37 -27.25
C ASP A 744 -27.07 -9.20 -28.02
N ASN A 745 -25.90 -9.43 -27.40
CA ASN A 745 -24.63 -9.58 -28.09
C ASN A 745 -24.40 -11.05 -28.45
N ARG A 746 -24.18 -11.34 -29.72
CA ARG A 746 -24.16 -12.72 -30.24
C ARG A 746 -23.10 -13.62 -29.59
N THR A 747 -21.93 -13.08 -29.28
CA THR A 747 -20.82 -13.84 -28.66
C THR A 747 -21.05 -14.02 -27.17
N GLU A 748 -21.50 -12.97 -26.48
CA GLU A 748 -21.79 -13.03 -25.05
C GLU A 748 -23.03 -13.89 -24.76
N ALA A 749 -24.04 -13.89 -25.64
CA ALA A 749 -25.19 -14.77 -25.55
C ALA A 749 -24.80 -16.25 -25.62
N GLN A 750 -23.84 -16.64 -26.48
CA GLN A 750 -23.31 -18.01 -26.49
C GLN A 750 -22.63 -18.35 -25.18
N PHE A 751 -21.85 -17.42 -24.65
CA PHE A 751 -21.19 -17.60 -23.37
C PHE A 751 -22.22 -17.77 -22.24
N LEU A 752 -23.23 -16.89 -22.17
CA LEU A 752 -24.32 -16.93 -21.19
C LEU A 752 -25.21 -18.17 -21.31
N LEU A 753 -25.38 -18.74 -22.50
CA LEU A 753 -26.10 -20.01 -22.69
C LEU A 753 -25.25 -21.24 -22.40
N SER A 754 -23.92 -21.11 -22.45
CA SER A 754 -23.03 -22.22 -22.16
C SER A 754 -22.99 -22.53 -20.67
N GLU A 755 -23.01 -23.82 -20.31
CA GLU A 755 -22.84 -24.25 -18.92
C GLU A 755 -21.51 -23.75 -18.32
N HIS A 756 -20.44 -23.75 -19.13
CA HIS A 756 -19.14 -23.22 -18.72
C HIS A 756 -19.23 -21.74 -18.32
N GLY A 757 -19.87 -20.91 -19.14
CA GLY A 757 -20.01 -19.48 -18.86
C GLY A 757 -20.87 -19.21 -17.64
N GLN A 758 -22.02 -19.88 -17.52
CA GLN A 758 -22.89 -19.77 -16.35
C GLN A 758 -22.19 -20.16 -15.05
N ARG A 759 -21.45 -21.29 -15.05
CA ARG A 759 -20.66 -21.72 -13.88
C ARG A 759 -19.50 -20.78 -13.59
N ARG A 760 -18.83 -20.22 -14.60
CA ARG A 760 -17.75 -19.24 -14.40
C ARG A 760 -18.27 -17.96 -13.75
N ILE A 761 -19.42 -17.46 -14.19
CA ILE A 761 -20.11 -16.32 -13.56
C ILE A 761 -20.49 -16.66 -12.11
N ALA A 762 -21.12 -17.81 -11.88
CA ALA A 762 -21.49 -18.24 -10.53
C ALA A 762 -20.29 -18.35 -9.59
N ARG A 763 -19.14 -18.86 -10.06
CA ARG A 763 -17.88 -18.89 -9.28
C ARG A 763 -17.34 -17.50 -8.96
N CYS A 764 -17.45 -16.55 -9.89
CA CYS A 764 -17.08 -15.17 -9.63
C CYS A 764 -17.99 -14.55 -8.55
N LEU A 765 -19.30 -14.74 -8.67
CA LEU A 765 -20.26 -14.32 -7.65
C LEU A 765 -20.01 -14.97 -6.30
N PHE A 766 -19.65 -16.26 -6.28
CA PHE A 766 -19.28 -16.96 -5.06
C PHE A 766 -18.06 -16.33 -4.39
N LYS A 767 -17.00 -16.01 -5.15
CA LYS A 767 -15.81 -15.33 -4.62
C LYS A 767 -16.14 -13.94 -4.04
N ILE A 768 -17.04 -13.20 -4.70
CA ILE A 768 -17.55 -11.91 -4.21
C ILE A 768 -18.27 -12.09 -2.88
N VAL A 769 -19.25 -13.02 -2.82
CA VAL A 769 -20.00 -13.30 -1.60
C VAL A 769 -19.07 -13.78 -0.49
N GLN A 770 -18.11 -14.64 -0.80
CA GLN A 770 -17.15 -15.18 0.17
C GLN A 770 -16.27 -14.07 0.76
N GLU A 771 -15.73 -13.18 -0.08
CA GLU A 771 -14.91 -12.04 0.41
C GLU A 771 -15.76 -11.07 1.23
N ILE A 772 -16.98 -10.73 0.79
CA ILE A 772 -17.91 -9.89 1.57
C ILE A 772 -18.22 -10.55 2.91
N HIS A 773 -18.60 -11.83 2.89
CA HIS A 773 -18.94 -12.55 4.10
C HIS A 773 -17.77 -12.57 5.08
N GLN A 774 -16.55 -12.88 4.62
CA GLN A 774 -15.34 -12.91 5.46
C GLN A 774 -14.93 -11.53 5.97
N THR A 775 -15.00 -10.50 5.13
CA THR A 775 -14.59 -9.12 5.48
C THR A 775 -15.44 -8.56 6.61
N TYR A 776 -16.74 -8.88 6.61
CA TYR A 776 -17.67 -8.42 7.64
C TYR A 776 -18.00 -9.50 8.67
N ARG A 777 -17.30 -10.65 8.65
CA ARG A 777 -17.37 -11.64 9.71
C ARG A 777 -16.53 -11.15 10.87
N ALA A 778 -17.23 -10.74 11.92
CA ALA A 778 -16.64 -10.46 13.20
C ALA A 778 -16.19 -11.78 13.88
#